data_AF-A0A838EIF7-F1
#
_entry.id   AF-A0A838EIF7-F1
#
_cell.length_a   1.000
_cell.length_b   1.000
_cell.length_c   1.000
_cell.angle_alpha   90.00
_cell.angle_beta   90.00
_cell.angle_gamma   90.00
#
_symmetry.space_group_name_H-M   'P 1'
#
loop_
_entity.id
_entity.type
_entity.pdbx_description
1 polymer ?
#
loop_
_entity_poly.entity_id
_entity_poly.type
_entity_poly.pdbx_seq_one_letter_code
_entity_poly.pdbx_strand_id
1 'polypeptide(L)'
;MTRRRIGMLLFMSVGILTMMFTTLCGNMLVAHADTAPFYGFEDGVDGFTAPAWLSNNAGQPSQSTAQATEGTHSLALPVNLTNGGWDQSGVDEVINNYNPIDLTAYSAISYDVYAPVANIWSEPVFNDPWMAPVNPKPLQVGWNTITFDISPSSQDFPSAGSYFTTTKEFLLLAIGRGATYNGPLYFDNVHFVPATGPVVRVVTPQIDDTLSVPQGQSYTIQAQVTAPQGHTITSVTFQTPTQSGSLTLDATSGLYTGAWNIWREGEGLKALSITATDSSGATITIQRSVLVQDSQLQVHITNPTFDQILSGKVTVSVQVQADPRFALRSVTLKVGSLSLPMHASATTPTTYTAQIDSAKLPNNVYTLRVVARDAQFAVTDQADVQIANHLRPEHIVHTNGTLFTDGNRSFRYIGWNEYDLFTRNDQTLNHDEQTSEGNVLLKGAVIPWQQQIDRQMLEAERAGLTVLRTWAFDNIASDPSAFETAPGVFNETTFAKLDYIVASAQRHHMRVILPMENYWNDYGGIQAVANWLGLPNKLLFFTNPQAQQVYKDFVAHLVNRVNTVSGVAYKNDPTIFSWELMNEPNISCGDDPTPNHQYCDPTGTVLRTWIATMSQYIKSLDPQHMVSAGAEAHGLIPAGDGVQSFQWGGSVDPLYTQSVPNVDFFTFHPYPNTSWINLTLQQTKQLIRSITKEGTKLGKPVVMEEYGIDRNVALYNPAGTTLLQPTDPAFGTTRVTWYRDMLDTLYDAGGAGSNVWQLADWADNDYNVNSYLPLPAVERDAGIMNVFTSLAKQLNQENNENWW
;
A
#
# COMPACT_ATOMS: atom_id res chain seq x y z
N MET A 1 59.39 -17.97 51.67
CA MET A 1 60.14 -17.85 52.94
C MET A 1 59.23 -17.21 53.98
N THR A 2 58.81 -18.04 54.95
CA THR A 2 58.36 -17.76 56.34
C THR A 2 58.35 -16.29 56.81
N ARG A 3 57.26 -15.74 57.37
CA ARG A 3 56.72 -15.86 58.77
C ARG A 3 55.54 -14.83 58.84
N ARG A 4 54.48 -14.85 59.67
CA ARG A 4 53.96 -15.62 60.82
C ARG A 4 52.54 -15.07 61.08
N ARG A 5 51.55 -15.96 61.34
CA ARG A 5 50.70 -16.08 62.57
C ARG A 5 50.26 -14.76 63.28
N ILE A 6 48.99 -14.45 63.56
CA ILE A 6 47.96 -15.07 64.45
C ILE A 6 46.72 -14.14 64.36
N GLY A 7 45.47 -14.62 64.20
CA GLY A 7 44.45 -14.82 65.26
C GLY A 7 43.95 -13.49 65.86
N MET A 8 42.69 -13.18 66.16
CA MET A 8 41.42 -13.90 66.32
C MET A 8 40.45 -12.85 66.92
N LEU A 9 39.21 -12.78 66.41
CA LEU A 9 37.90 -12.52 67.06
C LEU A 9 37.79 -11.65 68.34
N LEU A 10 36.68 -10.89 68.50
CA LEU A 10 36.12 -10.65 69.85
C LEU A 10 35.51 -9.28 70.28
N PHE A 11 34.35 -8.84 69.76
CA PHE A 11 33.27 -8.10 70.47
C PHE A 11 33.51 -6.86 71.40
N MET A 12 32.81 -5.76 71.02
CA MET A 12 31.70 -5.08 71.75
C MET A 12 31.96 -4.21 73.03
N SER A 13 31.43 -2.97 72.95
CA SER A 13 30.74 -2.15 73.99
C SER A 13 31.58 -1.55 75.14
N VAL A 14 31.37 -0.36 75.71
CA VAL A 14 30.33 0.70 75.70
C VAL A 14 30.91 1.92 76.46
N GLY A 15 30.50 3.16 76.16
CA GLY A 15 30.64 4.26 77.14
C GLY A 15 30.50 5.71 76.69
N ILE A 16 29.24 6.18 76.58
CA ILE A 16 28.71 7.45 77.13
C ILE A 16 29.15 8.78 76.50
N LEU A 17 28.22 9.41 75.77
CA LEU A 17 27.76 10.77 76.07
C LEU A 17 26.28 10.92 75.65
N THR A 18 25.46 11.43 76.56
CA THR A 18 23.99 11.44 76.52
C THR A 18 23.45 12.86 76.25
N MET A 19 22.27 12.95 75.60
CA MET A 19 21.25 14.04 75.66
C MET A 19 21.55 15.33 74.85
N MET A 20 20.67 15.92 74.01
CA MET A 20 19.21 15.86 73.77
C MET A 20 18.83 16.44 72.37
N PHE A 21 17.84 15.82 71.71
CA PHE A 21 16.68 16.37 70.96
C PHE A 21 16.78 17.25 69.67
N THR A 22 16.29 16.64 68.57
CA THR A 22 15.33 17.12 67.54
C THR A 22 15.59 18.44 66.77
N THR A 23 15.96 18.34 65.49
CA THR A 23 15.18 18.67 64.27
C THR A 23 16.13 18.83 63.09
N LEU A 24 15.97 18.02 62.04
CA LEU A 24 16.12 18.43 60.63
C LEU A 24 15.79 17.24 59.73
N CYS A 25 14.64 17.36 59.05
CA CYS A 25 14.36 16.61 57.84
C CYS A 25 15.48 16.89 56.83
N GLY A 26 16.00 15.84 56.21
CA GLY A 26 16.96 15.92 55.12
C GLY A 26 16.70 14.76 54.16
N ASN A 27 16.09 15.09 53.04
CA ASN A 27 15.74 14.25 51.91
C ASN A 27 16.78 13.16 51.60
N MET A 28 16.33 11.91 51.50
CA MET A 28 16.99 10.95 50.62
C MET A 28 16.86 11.48 49.20
N LEU A 29 17.99 11.80 48.59
CA LEU A 29 18.13 12.26 47.21
C LEU A 29 17.44 11.27 46.26
N VAL A 30 16.32 11.71 45.70
CA VAL A 30 15.84 11.30 44.39
C VAL A 30 16.89 11.78 43.40
N ALA A 31 17.44 10.89 42.57
CA ALA A 31 18.27 11.29 41.44
C ALA A 31 17.47 12.26 40.57
N HIS A 32 17.91 13.53 40.54
CA HIS A 32 17.34 14.54 39.68
C HIS A 32 17.71 14.22 38.22
N ALA A 33 16.73 14.35 37.33
CA ALA A 33 16.90 14.30 35.90
C ALA A 33 17.85 15.42 35.46
N ASP A 34 19.04 15.04 34.98
CA ASP A 34 19.91 15.96 34.23
C ASP A 34 19.21 16.37 32.93
N THR A 35 19.45 17.61 32.52
CA THR A 35 18.90 18.27 31.33
C THR A 35 19.03 17.40 30.07
N ALA A 36 18.06 17.52 29.15
CA ALA A 36 18.10 16.80 27.87
C ALA A 36 19.47 16.97 27.18
N PRO A 37 20.08 15.89 26.64
CA PRO A 37 21.32 16.00 25.90
C PRO A 37 21.16 17.01 24.77
N PHE A 38 22.09 17.96 24.73
CA PHE A 38 22.09 19.10 23.83
C PHE A 38 23.51 19.35 23.35
N TYR A 39 23.70 19.35 22.03
CA TYR A 39 25.00 19.55 21.39
C TYR A 39 24.89 20.67 20.34
N GLY A 40 25.25 21.89 20.75
CA GLY A 40 25.42 23.05 19.87
C GLY A 40 26.89 23.33 19.52
N PHE A 41 27.81 22.46 19.93
CA PHE A 41 29.24 22.47 19.55
C PHE A 41 30.04 23.77 19.80
N GLU A 42 29.56 24.70 20.63
CA GLU A 42 30.29 25.94 21.00
C GLU A 42 31.56 25.69 21.81
N ASP A 43 31.57 24.64 22.62
CA ASP A 43 32.69 24.29 23.50
C ASP A 43 33.62 23.20 22.92
N GLY A 44 33.39 22.80 21.67
CA GLY A 44 34.16 21.78 20.95
C GLY A 44 33.30 20.63 20.42
N VAL A 45 33.98 19.61 19.88
CA VAL A 45 33.37 18.37 19.38
C VAL A 45 33.80 17.15 20.21
N ASP A 46 34.22 17.38 21.46
CA ASP A 46 34.69 16.32 22.36
C ASP A 46 33.57 15.30 22.60
N GLY A 47 33.90 14.02 22.42
CA GLY A 47 32.94 12.90 22.50
C GLY A 47 32.59 12.34 21.12
N PHE A 48 32.52 13.20 20.10
CA PHE A 48 32.18 12.79 18.75
C PHE A 48 33.40 12.23 18.03
N THR A 49 33.32 10.98 17.60
CA THR A 49 34.37 10.33 16.81
C THR A 49 33.84 9.92 15.44
N ALA A 50 34.76 9.55 14.55
CA ALA A 50 34.38 8.93 13.28
C ALA A 50 34.43 7.41 13.41
N PRO A 51 33.32 6.68 13.20
CA PRO A 51 33.30 5.23 13.28
C PRO A 51 34.26 4.60 12.26
N ALA A 52 35.17 3.74 12.74
CA ALA A 52 36.23 3.16 11.90
C ALA A 52 35.71 2.31 10.71
N TRP A 53 34.48 1.80 10.80
CA TRP A 53 33.85 0.97 9.75
C TRP A 53 33.37 1.79 8.54
N LEU A 54 33.22 3.12 8.66
CA LEU A 54 32.90 4.02 7.54
C LEU A 54 34.08 4.22 6.57
N SER A 55 35.20 3.53 6.80
CA SER A 55 36.32 3.36 5.86
C SER A 55 36.83 4.69 5.28
N ASN A 56 36.82 4.88 3.94
CA ASN A 56 37.37 6.06 3.27
C ASN A 56 36.63 7.38 3.60
N ASN A 57 35.50 7.31 4.31
CA ASN A 57 34.66 8.42 4.74
C ASN A 57 34.62 8.59 6.27
N ALA A 58 35.51 7.92 7.01
CA ALA A 58 35.64 7.99 8.47
C ALA A 58 36.61 9.10 8.94
N GLY A 59 36.49 10.31 8.40
CA GLY A 59 37.35 11.42 8.82
C GLY A 59 36.90 12.01 10.16
N GLN A 60 37.86 12.32 11.04
CA GLN A 60 37.56 12.84 12.38
C GLN A 60 36.83 14.20 12.29
N PRO A 61 35.75 14.41 13.08
CA PRO A 61 35.06 15.68 13.11
C PRO A 61 35.95 16.79 13.69
N SER A 62 35.63 18.02 13.34
CA SER A 62 36.28 19.20 13.89
C SER A 62 35.26 20.29 14.19
N GLN A 63 35.55 21.15 15.15
CA GLN A 63 34.74 22.35 15.38
C GLN A 63 34.98 23.37 14.25
N SER A 64 33.93 24.02 13.75
CA SER A 64 34.04 24.99 12.66
C SER A 64 33.18 26.23 12.87
N THR A 65 33.69 27.38 12.41
CA THR A 65 32.95 28.66 12.35
C THR A 65 32.42 28.97 10.94
N ALA A 66 32.62 28.07 9.98
CA ALA A 66 32.27 28.31 8.58
C ALA A 66 30.76 28.31 8.31
N GLN A 67 30.03 27.48 9.04
CA GLN A 67 28.57 27.36 9.04
C GLN A 67 28.14 27.10 10.49
N ALA A 68 27.14 27.81 11.00
CA ALA A 68 26.50 27.52 12.30
C ALA A 68 25.04 28.01 12.24
N THR A 69 24.16 27.31 12.93
CA THR A 69 22.72 27.66 13.08
C THR A 69 22.41 28.14 14.47
N GLU A 70 23.07 27.57 15.47
CA GLU A 70 23.06 28.02 16.85
C GLU A 70 24.42 28.62 17.18
N GLY A 71 24.46 29.79 17.83
CA GLY A 71 25.73 30.38 18.26
C GLY A 71 26.68 30.76 17.10
N THR A 72 27.93 30.33 17.20
CA THR A 72 29.04 30.68 16.32
C THR A 72 29.85 29.49 15.79
N HIS A 73 29.62 28.27 16.31
CA HIS A 73 30.35 27.05 15.94
C HIS A 73 29.39 25.92 15.56
N SER A 74 29.89 24.94 14.81
CA SER A 74 29.20 23.68 14.52
C SER A 74 30.21 22.53 14.43
N LEU A 75 29.71 21.29 14.35
CA LEU A 75 30.51 20.12 14.02
C LEU A 75 30.68 20.00 12.50
N ALA A 76 31.92 20.08 12.03
CA ALA A 76 32.28 19.80 10.64
C ALA A 76 32.68 18.33 10.47
N LEU A 77 31.84 17.55 9.80
CA LEU A 77 32.07 16.16 9.39
C LEU A 77 32.72 16.14 7.99
N PRO A 78 33.97 15.72 7.85
CA PRO A 78 34.60 15.56 6.53
C PRO A 78 33.97 14.40 5.74
N VAL A 79 33.49 14.69 4.52
CA VAL A 79 32.92 13.68 3.62
C VAL A 79 33.65 13.63 2.27
N ASN A 80 33.69 12.45 1.65
CA ASN A 80 34.20 12.25 0.30
C ASN A 80 33.23 11.37 -0.52
N LEU A 81 32.27 12.03 -1.16
CA LEU A 81 31.24 11.43 -2.00
C LEU A 81 31.73 11.39 -3.46
N THR A 82 31.76 10.20 -4.06
CA THR A 82 32.51 9.95 -5.30
C THR A 82 31.64 9.74 -6.55
N ASN A 83 30.39 10.21 -6.53
CA ASN A 83 29.37 9.97 -7.56
C ASN A 83 28.97 8.49 -7.74
N GLY A 84 29.44 7.61 -6.84
CA GLY A 84 29.00 6.23 -6.75
C GLY A 84 27.61 6.13 -6.12
N GLY A 85 27.10 4.89 -6.01
CA GLY A 85 25.77 4.58 -5.46
C GLY A 85 25.53 5.14 -4.06
N TRP A 86 25.80 4.35 -3.00
CA TRP A 86 25.48 4.65 -1.60
C TRP A 86 26.76 4.91 -0.77
N ASP A 87 27.29 6.14 -0.84
CA ASP A 87 28.45 6.56 -0.04
C ASP A 87 27.99 7.08 1.33
N GLN A 88 28.47 6.49 2.43
CA GLN A 88 28.12 6.89 3.81
C GLN A 88 29.29 7.57 4.51
N SER A 89 29.01 8.59 5.30
CA SER A 89 29.92 9.21 6.28
C SER A 89 29.13 9.53 7.55
N GLY A 90 29.80 9.75 8.68
CA GLY A 90 29.11 10.05 9.93
C GLY A 90 30.03 10.14 11.12
N VAL A 91 29.43 10.55 12.23
CA VAL A 91 30.06 10.63 13.55
C VAL A 91 29.27 9.84 14.57
N ASP A 92 29.93 9.20 15.53
CA ASP A 92 29.35 8.59 16.73
C ASP A 92 29.66 9.41 17.98
N GLU A 93 28.67 9.53 18.86
CA GLU A 93 28.82 10.12 20.20
C GLU A 93 28.53 9.04 21.23
N VAL A 94 29.54 8.68 22.04
CA VAL A 94 29.41 7.71 23.13
C VAL A 94 29.09 8.45 24.43
N ILE A 95 27.82 8.47 24.82
CA ILE A 95 27.34 9.28 25.95
C ILE A 95 27.89 8.75 27.29
N ASN A 96 27.64 7.47 27.63
CA ASN A 96 28.19 6.78 28.81
C ASN A 96 27.78 5.30 28.86
N ASN A 97 28.74 4.37 28.90
CA ASN A 97 28.44 2.92 28.99
C ASN A 97 27.80 2.45 30.31
N TYR A 98 27.93 3.23 31.39
CA TYR A 98 27.42 2.87 32.72
C TYR A 98 26.04 3.49 33.02
N ASN A 99 25.72 4.63 32.41
CA ASN A 99 24.46 5.35 32.58
C ASN A 99 23.92 5.77 31.19
N PRO A 100 23.21 4.88 30.48
CA PRO A 100 22.60 5.23 29.19
C PRO A 100 21.59 6.37 29.33
N ILE A 101 21.36 7.10 28.23
CA ILE A 101 20.22 8.03 28.15
C ILE A 101 18.94 7.21 28.15
N ASP A 102 18.00 7.57 29.02
CA ASP A 102 16.63 7.07 28.99
C ASP A 102 15.85 7.77 27.87
N LEU A 103 15.60 7.05 26.78
CA LEU A 103 14.84 7.53 25.62
C LEU A 103 13.33 7.54 25.85
N THR A 104 12.85 7.01 26.98
CA THR A 104 11.42 6.97 27.29
C THR A 104 10.83 8.33 27.62
N ALA A 105 11.66 9.33 27.92
CA ALA A 105 11.23 10.70 28.21
C ALA A 105 11.13 11.61 26.97
N TYR A 106 11.52 11.11 25.79
CA TYR A 106 11.64 11.90 24.57
C TYR A 106 10.71 11.39 23.47
N SER A 107 10.22 12.31 22.64
CA SER A 107 9.33 12.03 21.51
C SER A 107 10.05 12.06 20.18
N ALA A 108 11.15 12.81 20.07
CA ALA A 108 11.94 12.91 18.85
C ALA A 108 13.42 13.19 19.16
N ILE A 109 14.26 13.01 18.16
CA ILE A 109 15.59 13.65 18.08
C ILE A 109 15.53 14.69 16.95
N SER A 110 16.08 15.87 17.17
CA SER A 110 16.15 16.93 16.17
C SER A 110 17.57 17.46 16.07
N TYR A 111 17.99 17.80 14.85
CA TYR A 111 19.29 18.42 14.61
C TYR A 111 19.28 19.21 13.30
N ASP A 112 20.20 20.17 13.20
CA ASP A 112 20.43 20.96 12.01
C ASP A 112 21.60 20.37 11.21
N VAL A 113 21.45 20.31 9.88
CA VAL A 113 22.48 19.83 8.96
C VAL A 113 22.58 20.70 7.71
N TYR A 114 23.80 21.14 7.37
CA TYR A 114 24.08 21.91 6.17
C TYR A 114 24.54 20.99 5.02
N ALA A 115 23.76 20.94 3.94
CA ALA A 115 24.09 20.21 2.72
C ALA A 115 24.66 21.16 1.63
N PRO A 116 25.93 21.00 1.21
CA PRO A 116 26.57 21.87 0.23
C PRO A 116 26.18 21.54 -1.22
N VAL A 117 25.67 20.34 -1.48
CA VAL A 117 25.19 19.88 -2.79
C VAL A 117 23.91 19.07 -2.64
N ALA A 118 23.16 18.92 -3.74
CA ALA A 118 21.95 18.09 -3.77
C ALA A 118 22.30 16.60 -3.66
N ASN A 119 21.28 15.75 -3.54
CA ASN A 119 21.40 14.30 -3.43
C ASN A 119 22.17 13.82 -2.19
N ILE A 120 21.97 14.51 -1.07
CA ILE A 120 22.44 14.08 0.26
C ILE A 120 21.22 13.80 1.13
N TRP A 121 21.30 12.74 1.91
CA TRP A 121 20.34 12.38 2.95
C TRP A 121 21.05 12.32 4.30
N SER A 122 20.29 12.43 5.39
CA SER A 122 20.83 12.22 6.74
C SER A 122 19.89 11.39 7.60
N GLU A 123 20.47 10.65 8.55
CA GLU A 123 19.74 9.86 9.54
C GLU A 123 20.51 9.76 10.86
N PRO A 124 19.81 9.68 12.00
CA PRO A 124 20.39 9.27 13.27
C PRO A 124 20.36 7.74 13.40
N VAL A 125 21.38 7.14 14.00
CA VAL A 125 21.40 5.70 14.32
C VAL A 125 21.66 5.52 15.81
N PHE A 126 20.89 4.71 16.49
CA PHE A 126 21.04 4.47 17.93
C PHE A 126 21.66 3.11 18.19
N ASN A 127 22.37 2.96 19.30
CA ASN A 127 22.88 1.65 19.73
C ASN A 127 22.03 1.03 20.84
N ASP A 128 22.27 -0.26 21.11
CA ASP A 128 21.55 -1.08 22.09
C ASP A 128 20.03 -1.21 21.89
N PRO A 129 19.58 -1.76 20.74
CA PRO A 129 20.39 -2.32 19.65
C PRO A 129 20.69 -1.28 18.55
N TRP A 130 21.64 -1.61 17.67
CA TRP A 130 21.91 -0.83 16.45
C TRP A 130 20.63 -0.69 15.61
N MET A 131 20.09 0.52 15.56
CA MET A 131 18.83 0.83 14.90
C MET A 131 18.93 2.11 14.08
N ALA A 132 18.80 1.96 12.76
CA ALA A 132 18.60 3.05 11.82
C ALA A 132 17.10 3.24 11.53
N PRO A 133 16.67 4.44 11.13
CA PRO A 133 15.31 4.65 10.67
C PRO A 133 15.06 3.88 9.37
N VAL A 134 13.79 3.62 9.05
CA VAL A 134 13.39 2.94 7.82
C VAL A 134 13.79 3.75 6.59
N ASN A 135 13.69 5.09 6.70
CA ASN A 135 14.03 6.01 5.64
C ASN A 135 14.92 7.15 6.16
N PRO A 136 16.11 7.37 5.59
CA PRO A 136 16.85 8.61 5.83
C PRO A 136 16.12 9.79 5.17
N LYS A 137 16.29 11.00 5.72
CA LYS A 137 15.57 12.19 5.23
C LYS A 137 16.41 12.92 4.17
N PRO A 138 15.83 13.25 2.99
CA PRO A 138 16.53 14.02 1.95
C PRO A 138 16.82 15.44 2.44
N LEU A 139 17.99 15.95 2.08
CA LEU A 139 18.40 17.32 2.40
C LEU A 139 18.28 18.22 1.16
N GLN A 140 17.79 19.43 1.37
CA GLN A 140 17.90 20.52 0.40
C GLN A 140 19.28 21.17 0.52
N VAL A 141 19.78 21.75 -0.57
CA VAL A 141 21.03 22.52 -0.53
C VAL A 141 20.88 23.69 0.44
N GLY A 142 21.78 23.80 1.41
CA GLY A 142 21.70 24.75 2.52
C GLY A 142 21.41 24.07 3.87
N TRP A 143 20.95 24.85 4.83
CA TRP A 143 20.56 24.37 6.16
C TRP A 143 19.21 23.65 6.14
N ASN A 144 19.15 22.52 6.84
CA ASN A 144 17.94 21.73 7.05
C ASN A 144 17.83 21.43 8.54
N THR A 145 16.66 21.67 9.12
CA THR A 145 16.30 21.09 10.42
C THR A 145 15.58 19.79 10.16
N ILE A 146 16.13 18.68 10.64
CA ILE A 146 15.49 17.37 10.51
C ILE A 146 15.20 16.79 11.89
N THR A 147 13.98 16.26 12.03
CA THR A 147 13.46 15.70 13.26
C THR A 147 13.00 14.28 12.99
N PHE A 148 13.47 13.30 13.75
CA PHE A 148 13.01 11.92 13.67
C PHE A 148 12.15 11.58 14.88
N ASP A 149 10.95 11.07 14.64
CA ASP A 149 10.08 10.56 15.71
C ASP A 149 10.72 9.32 16.32
N ILE A 150 10.89 9.28 17.63
CA ILE A 150 11.43 8.13 18.36
C ILE A 150 10.43 7.55 19.38
N SER A 151 9.19 8.00 19.29
CA SER A 151 8.09 7.53 20.10
C SER A 151 7.77 6.06 19.80
N PRO A 152 7.04 5.35 20.69
CA PRO A 152 6.67 3.96 20.50
C PRO A 152 5.76 3.68 19.29
N SER A 153 5.18 4.73 18.68
CA SER A 153 4.37 4.69 17.46
C SER A 153 5.10 5.26 16.24
N SER A 154 6.41 5.49 16.35
CA SER A 154 7.21 6.09 15.30
C SER A 154 7.12 5.32 13.99
N GLN A 155 6.85 6.05 12.90
CA GLN A 155 7.00 5.55 11.53
C GLN A 155 8.46 5.58 11.05
N ASP A 156 9.26 6.48 11.62
CA ASP A 156 10.70 6.56 11.36
C ASP A 156 11.41 5.30 11.89
N PHE A 157 10.99 4.80 13.07
CA PHE A 157 11.49 3.60 13.72
C PHE A 157 10.33 2.67 14.15
N PRO A 158 9.73 1.87 13.26
CA PRO A 158 8.57 1.03 13.57
C PRO A 158 8.90 -0.07 14.60
N SER A 159 10.17 -0.45 14.73
CA SER A 159 10.66 -1.38 15.77
C SER A 159 10.97 -0.69 17.11
N ALA A 160 10.80 0.63 17.22
CA ALA A 160 11.20 1.38 18.43
C ALA A 160 10.36 1.02 19.65
N GLY A 161 9.13 0.53 19.46
CA GLY A 161 8.20 0.26 20.55
C GLY A 161 8.72 -0.69 21.64
N SER A 162 9.55 -1.68 21.29
CA SER A 162 9.91 -2.81 22.16
C SER A 162 11.35 -2.77 22.70
N TYR A 163 12.25 -2.06 22.01
CA TYR A 163 13.69 -2.08 22.31
C TYR A 163 14.32 -0.69 22.47
N PHE A 164 13.62 0.36 22.08
CA PHE A 164 14.17 1.72 22.01
C PHE A 164 13.94 2.49 23.31
N THR A 165 14.39 1.93 24.43
CA THR A 165 14.21 2.54 25.76
C THR A 165 15.42 3.32 26.22
N THR A 166 16.60 2.95 25.73
CA THR A 166 17.87 3.52 26.17
C THR A 166 18.85 3.58 25.02
N THR A 167 19.74 4.55 25.02
CA THR A 167 20.87 4.58 24.09
C THR A 167 22.16 4.89 24.84
N LYS A 168 23.23 4.17 24.52
CA LYS A 168 24.58 4.42 25.05
C LYS A 168 25.44 5.22 24.08
N GLU A 169 25.07 5.20 22.81
CA GLU A 169 25.74 5.82 21.69
C GLU A 169 24.71 6.17 20.61
N PHE A 170 24.91 7.26 19.89
CA PHE A 170 24.17 7.52 18.67
C PHE A 170 25.09 8.04 17.58
N LEU A 171 24.71 7.83 16.33
CA LEU A 171 25.41 8.35 15.17
C LEU A 171 24.55 9.39 14.48
N LEU A 172 25.24 10.33 13.84
CA LEU A 172 24.68 11.20 12.81
C LEU A 172 25.33 10.81 11.50
N LEU A 173 24.54 10.27 10.58
CA LEU A 173 25.01 9.83 9.27
C LEU A 173 24.62 10.84 8.18
N ALA A 174 25.46 10.91 7.16
CA ALA A 174 25.20 11.55 5.89
C ALA A 174 25.44 10.55 4.75
N ILE A 175 24.50 10.52 3.81
CA ILE A 175 24.42 9.52 2.75
C ILE A 175 24.34 10.24 1.41
N GLY A 176 25.38 10.09 0.58
CA GLY A 176 25.33 10.51 -0.81
C GLY A 176 24.65 9.44 -1.66
N ARG A 177 23.58 9.81 -2.38
CA ARG A 177 22.99 8.92 -3.41
C ARG A 177 23.18 9.53 -4.80
N GLY A 178 24.32 9.24 -5.42
CA GLY A 178 24.71 9.89 -6.68
C GLY A 178 25.14 11.36 -6.52
N ALA A 179 25.75 11.70 -5.39
CA ALA A 179 26.36 13.00 -5.15
C ALA A 179 27.88 12.94 -5.37
N THR A 180 28.46 14.00 -5.94
CA THR A 180 29.91 14.20 -6.03
C THR A 180 30.31 15.39 -5.17
N TYR A 181 31.02 15.15 -4.07
CA TYR A 181 31.45 16.23 -3.17
C TYR A 181 32.59 15.78 -2.27
N ASN A 182 33.61 16.62 -2.11
CA ASN A 182 34.72 16.40 -1.19
C ASN A 182 34.91 17.67 -0.34
N GLY A 183 34.62 17.56 0.95
CA GLY A 183 34.57 18.69 1.89
C GLY A 183 33.71 18.37 3.11
N PRO A 184 33.56 19.30 4.06
CA PRO A 184 32.76 19.06 5.26
C PRO A 184 31.24 19.22 5.03
N LEU A 185 30.46 18.40 5.71
CA LEU A 185 29.09 18.69 6.12
C LEU A 185 29.09 19.28 7.53
N TYR A 186 28.11 20.11 7.85
CA TYR A 186 28.04 20.75 9.16
C TYR A 186 26.79 20.29 9.90
N PHE A 187 26.96 19.82 11.14
CA PHE A 187 25.90 19.43 12.05
C PHE A 187 25.88 20.36 13.25
N ASP A 188 24.69 20.70 13.72
CA ASP A 188 24.51 21.65 14.82
C ASP A 188 23.18 21.42 15.54
N ASN A 189 23.00 22.03 16.72
CA ASN A 189 21.74 22.05 17.48
C ASN A 189 21.12 20.65 17.69
N VAL A 190 21.95 19.65 18.01
CA VAL A 190 21.50 18.25 18.18
C VAL A 190 20.87 18.09 19.55
N HIS A 191 19.59 17.72 19.60
CA HIS A 191 18.89 17.58 20.87
C HIS A 191 17.74 16.59 20.83
N PHE A 192 17.47 15.99 21.99
CA PHE A 192 16.28 15.17 22.18
C PHE A 192 15.09 16.06 22.58
N VAL A 193 13.97 15.88 21.88
CA VAL A 193 12.74 16.63 22.10
C VAL A 193 11.92 15.95 23.21
N PRO A 194 11.72 16.59 24.38
CA PRO A 194 10.96 15.99 25.47
C PRO A 194 9.53 15.65 25.05
N ALA A 195 9.01 14.54 25.55
CA ALA A 195 7.60 14.21 25.37
C ALA A 195 6.72 15.19 26.17
N THR A 196 5.65 15.68 25.55
CA THR A 196 4.67 16.59 26.18
C THR A 196 3.50 15.85 26.85
N GLY A 197 3.43 14.53 26.68
CA GLY A 197 2.43 13.64 27.26
C GLY A 197 3.05 12.30 27.67
N PRO A 198 2.28 11.42 28.32
CA PRO A 198 2.78 10.11 28.75
C PRO A 198 3.32 9.29 27.57
N VAL A 199 4.34 8.49 27.82
CA VAL A 199 4.94 7.57 26.84
C VAL A 199 4.66 6.14 27.29
N VAL A 200 4.12 5.31 26.40
CA VAL A 200 3.76 3.90 26.68
C VAL A 200 4.58 2.97 25.81
N ARG A 201 5.41 2.12 26.42
CA ARG A 201 6.17 1.07 25.75
C ARG A 201 5.64 -0.29 26.20
N VAL A 202 5.02 -1.01 25.28
CA VAL A 202 4.45 -2.34 25.57
C VAL A 202 5.58 -3.36 25.59
N VAL A 203 5.80 -3.98 26.75
CA VAL A 203 6.80 -5.04 26.96
C VAL A 203 6.24 -6.39 26.52
N THR A 204 4.96 -6.65 26.80
CA THR A 204 4.25 -7.80 26.26
C THR A 204 2.73 -7.60 26.31
N PRO A 205 1.98 -8.01 25.27
CA PRO A 205 2.44 -8.67 24.05
C PRO A 205 3.01 -7.70 23.00
N GLN A 206 3.84 -8.22 22.10
CA GLN A 206 4.38 -7.53 20.92
C GLN A 206 3.44 -7.70 19.71
N ILE A 207 3.65 -6.88 18.68
CA ILE A 207 2.89 -6.99 17.42
C ILE A 207 3.18 -8.36 16.77
N ASP A 208 2.15 -9.01 16.25
CA ASP A 208 2.19 -10.35 15.64
C ASP A 208 2.54 -11.49 16.64
N ASP A 209 2.55 -11.24 17.95
CA ASP A 209 2.70 -12.33 18.92
C ASP A 209 1.50 -13.28 18.83
N THR A 210 1.78 -14.59 18.79
CA THR A 210 0.77 -15.63 18.99
C THR A 210 0.62 -15.94 20.47
N LEU A 211 -0.55 -15.66 21.03
CA LEU A 211 -0.86 -15.78 22.45
C LEU A 211 -1.68 -17.04 22.74
N SER A 212 -1.27 -17.78 23.77
CA SER A 212 -1.98 -18.95 24.26
C SER A 212 -1.70 -19.12 25.75
N VAL A 213 -2.73 -19.40 26.56
CA VAL A 213 -2.56 -19.67 27.99
C VAL A 213 -3.35 -20.92 28.42
N PRO A 214 -2.90 -21.66 29.45
CA PRO A 214 -3.68 -22.76 30.00
C PRO A 214 -5.08 -22.31 30.43
N GLN A 215 -6.07 -23.19 30.27
CA GLN A 215 -7.46 -22.90 30.62
C GLN A 215 -7.59 -22.42 32.06
N GLY A 216 -8.31 -21.31 32.26
CA GLY A 216 -8.51 -20.69 33.58
C GLY A 216 -7.38 -19.77 34.03
N GLN A 217 -6.31 -19.61 33.24
CA GLN A 217 -5.30 -18.58 33.44
C GLN A 217 -5.59 -17.34 32.59
N SER A 218 -4.92 -16.25 32.92
CA SER A 218 -4.94 -15.01 32.15
C SER A 218 -3.54 -14.73 31.61
N TYR A 219 -3.50 -14.10 30.44
CA TYR A 219 -2.28 -13.50 29.93
C TYR A 219 -1.91 -12.26 30.76
N THR A 220 -0.63 -12.04 31.03
CA THR A 220 -0.18 -10.85 31.75
C THR A 220 0.31 -9.82 30.75
N ILE A 221 -0.43 -8.72 30.62
CA ILE A 221 0.03 -7.53 29.89
C ILE A 221 1.09 -6.83 30.73
N GLN A 222 2.17 -6.38 30.10
CA GLN A 222 3.19 -5.55 30.74
C GLN A 222 3.53 -4.35 29.86
N ALA A 223 3.55 -3.17 30.47
CA ALA A 223 3.96 -1.93 29.81
C ALA A 223 4.85 -1.10 30.74
N GLN A 224 5.88 -0.48 30.17
CA GLN A 224 6.60 0.61 30.80
C GLN A 224 5.88 1.92 30.44
N VAL A 225 5.54 2.72 31.44
CA VAL A 225 4.83 3.99 31.23
C VAL A 225 5.58 5.10 31.95
N THR A 226 6.02 6.10 31.19
CA THR A 226 6.80 7.23 31.68
C THR A 226 5.97 8.50 31.58
N ALA A 227 5.93 9.29 32.66
CA ALA A 227 5.28 10.61 32.65
C ALA A 227 6.25 11.68 32.14
N PRO A 228 5.76 12.75 31.50
CA PRO A 228 6.54 13.94 31.24
C PRO A 228 7.18 14.51 32.51
N GLN A 229 8.26 15.28 32.35
CA GLN A 229 8.91 15.96 33.46
C GLN A 229 7.91 16.83 34.24
N GLY A 230 7.89 16.67 35.57
CA GLY A 230 6.98 17.40 36.45
C GLY A 230 5.56 16.85 36.53
N HIS A 231 5.24 15.79 35.77
CA HIS A 231 3.95 15.11 35.80
C HIS A 231 4.06 13.73 36.47
N THR A 232 2.91 13.15 36.81
CA THR A 232 2.82 11.76 37.32
C THR A 232 1.78 10.99 36.54
N ILE A 233 1.96 9.68 36.37
CA ILE A 233 0.95 8.82 35.74
C ILE A 233 -0.23 8.65 36.71
N THR A 234 -1.43 9.01 36.26
CA THR A 234 -2.66 8.91 37.05
C THR A 234 -3.45 7.65 36.74
N SER A 235 -3.40 7.17 35.50
CA SER A 235 -4.02 5.91 35.13
C SER A 235 -3.30 5.22 33.98
N VAL A 236 -3.33 3.89 33.98
CA VAL A 236 -2.97 3.05 32.84
C VAL A 236 -4.04 1.99 32.70
N THR A 237 -4.61 1.87 31.51
CA THR A 237 -5.72 0.96 31.22
C THR A 237 -5.44 0.20 29.94
N PHE A 238 -6.07 -0.97 29.79
CA PHE A 238 -6.12 -1.69 28.54
C PHE A 238 -7.56 -1.83 28.06
N GLN A 239 -7.73 -1.93 26.75
CA GLN A 239 -9.00 -2.20 26.09
C GLN A 239 -8.77 -3.15 24.91
N THR A 240 -9.68 -4.10 24.76
CA THR A 240 -9.78 -5.04 23.65
C THR A 240 -11.22 -4.98 23.11
N PRO A 241 -11.57 -5.73 22.04
CA PRO A 241 -12.94 -5.72 21.53
C PRO A 241 -14.00 -6.13 22.56
N THR A 242 -13.65 -6.98 23.54
CA THR A 242 -14.62 -7.51 24.52
C THR A 242 -14.30 -7.22 25.98
N GLN A 243 -13.11 -6.71 26.29
CA GLN A 243 -12.64 -6.50 27.64
C GLN A 243 -11.96 -5.14 27.81
N SER A 244 -11.96 -4.66 29.04
CA SER A 244 -11.15 -3.52 29.46
C SER A 244 -10.74 -3.70 30.91
N GLY A 245 -9.63 -3.11 31.30
CA GLY A 245 -9.15 -3.17 32.69
C GLY A 245 -8.05 -2.17 32.97
N SER A 246 -7.57 -2.16 34.22
CA SER A 246 -6.45 -1.32 34.63
C SER A 246 -5.15 -2.12 34.65
N LEU A 247 -4.06 -1.46 34.32
CA LEU A 247 -2.71 -1.94 34.56
C LEU A 247 -2.19 -1.25 35.83
N THR A 248 -1.63 -2.02 36.75
CA THR A 248 -1.11 -1.54 38.04
C THR A 248 0.41 -1.56 38.04
N LEU A 249 1.04 -0.49 38.54
CA LEU A 249 2.47 -0.43 38.70
C LEU A 249 2.95 -1.49 39.71
N ASP A 250 3.73 -2.45 39.23
CA ASP A 250 4.50 -3.34 40.08
C ASP A 250 5.77 -2.60 40.54
N ALA A 251 5.81 -2.27 41.83
CA ALA A 251 6.93 -1.54 42.44
C ALA A 251 8.28 -2.28 42.36
N THR A 252 8.28 -3.59 42.11
CA THR A 252 9.50 -4.39 42.01
C THR A 252 10.14 -4.26 40.63
N SER A 253 9.33 -4.38 39.58
CA SER A 253 9.79 -4.35 38.19
C SER A 253 9.75 -2.94 37.58
N GLY A 254 8.98 -2.01 38.15
CA GLY A 254 8.70 -0.70 37.56
C GLY A 254 7.72 -0.75 36.38
N LEU A 255 7.10 -1.90 36.12
CA LEU A 255 6.19 -2.10 35.00
C LEU A 255 4.72 -2.01 35.44
N TYR A 256 3.88 -1.46 34.58
CA TYR A 256 2.43 -1.55 34.70
C TYR A 256 1.98 -2.92 34.19
N THR A 257 1.30 -3.69 35.05
CA THR A 257 0.89 -5.06 34.76
C THR A 257 -0.61 -5.27 34.96
N GLY A 258 -1.20 -6.17 34.20
CA GLY A 258 -2.61 -6.50 34.35
C GLY A 258 -2.99 -7.79 33.62
N ALA A 259 -4.01 -8.44 34.15
CA ALA A 259 -4.47 -9.74 33.67
C ALA A 259 -5.49 -9.57 32.53
N TRP A 260 -5.22 -10.20 31.40
CA TRP A 260 -6.11 -10.28 30.24
C TRP A 260 -6.56 -11.73 30.03
N ASN A 261 -7.85 -11.97 30.16
CA ASN A 261 -8.42 -13.30 29.96
C ASN A 261 -8.66 -13.54 28.46
N ILE A 262 -7.64 -14.01 27.74
CA ILE A 262 -7.71 -14.23 26.29
C ILE A 262 -8.74 -15.30 25.89
N TRP A 263 -9.07 -16.24 26.78
CA TRP A 263 -10.16 -17.21 26.56
C TRP A 263 -11.53 -16.56 26.38
N ARG A 264 -11.75 -15.36 26.94
CA ARG A 264 -12.99 -14.58 26.74
C ARG A 264 -13.01 -13.77 25.45
N GLU A 265 -11.86 -13.55 24.81
CA GLU A 265 -11.80 -12.88 23.51
C GLU A 265 -12.17 -13.81 22.35
N GLY A 266 -11.85 -15.09 22.51
CA GLY A 266 -11.91 -16.09 21.44
C GLY A 266 -10.74 -15.99 20.46
N GLU A 267 -10.68 -16.98 19.57
CA GLU A 267 -9.59 -17.15 18.60
C GLU A 267 -9.50 -15.99 17.58
N GLY A 268 -8.32 -15.85 16.97
CA GLY A 268 -8.03 -14.95 15.84
C GLY A 268 -7.31 -13.67 16.25
N LEU A 269 -7.10 -12.79 15.27
CA LEU A 269 -6.43 -11.50 15.49
C LEU A 269 -7.27 -10.61 16.42
N LYS A 270 -6.59 -9.99 17.41
CA LYS A 270 -7.18 -9.06 18.37
C LYS A 270 -6.34 -7.80 18.47
N ALA A 271 -7.03 -6.66 18.50
CA ALA A 271 -6.43 -5.40 18.87
C ALA A 271 -6.41 -5.24 20.40
N LEU A 272 -5.23 -5.04 20.97
CA LEU A 272 -5.02 -4.61 22.35
C LEU A 272 -4.60 -3.14 22.35
N SER A 273 -5.43 -2.28 22.93
CA SER A 273 -5.13 -0.88 23.18
C SER A 273 -4.65 -0.71 24.62
N ILE A 274 -3.58 0.05 24.83
CA ILE A 274 -3.11 0.47 26.16
C ILE A 274 -3.12 1.99 26.22
N THR A 275 -3.87 2.55 27.15
CA THR A 275 -4.04 3.99 27.33
C THR A 275 -3.42 4.41 28.66
N ALA A 276 -2.53 5.39 28.62
CA ALA A 276 -1.99 6.03 29.82
C ALA A 276 -2.47 7.49 29.91
N THR A 277 -2.71 7.94 31.13
CA THR A 277 -3.10 9.32 31.47
C THR A 277 -2.15 9.86 32.52
N ASP A 278 -1.71 11.11 32.35
CA ASP A 278 -0.88 11.79 33.35
C ASP A 278 -1.69 12.75 34.24
N SER A 279 -1.00 13.48 35.14
CA SER A 279 -1.60 14.42 36.09
C SER A 279 -2.08 15.73 35.47
N SER A 280 -1.72 16.02 34.21
CA SER A 280 -2.27 17.14 33.45
C SER A 280 -3.56 16.78 32.73
N GLY A 281 -3.87 15.48 32.65
CA GLY A 281 -4.99 14.94 31.86
C GLY A 281 -4.59 14.59 30.43
N ALA A 282 -3.32 14.70 30.05
CA ALA A 282 -2.84 14.26 28.75
C ALA A 282 -2.92 12.72 28.65
N THR A 283 -3.38 12.22 27.51
CA THR A 283 -3.55 10.79 27.25
C THR A 283 -2.80 10.34 26.01
N ILE A 284 -2.20 9.16 26.07
CA ILE A 284 -1.70 8.45 24.89
C ILE A 284 -2.34 7.06 24.83
N THR A 285 -2.64 6.57 23.63
CA THR A 285 -3.10 5.19 23.41
C THR A 285 -2.22 4.52 22.38
N ILE A 286 -1.70 3.34 22.72
CA ILE A 286 -0.90 2.50 21.85
C ILE A 286 -1.67 1.22 21.54
N GLN A 287 -1.65 0.78 20.28
CA GLN A 287 -2.32 -0.45 19.84
C GLN A 287 -1.32 -1.55 19.48
N ARG A 288 -1.71 -2.80 19.72
CA ARG A 288 -1.02 -4.03 19.31
C ARG A 288 -2.01 -4.96 18.64
N SER A 289 -1.67 -5.49 17.47
CA SER A 289 -2.38 -6.61 16.85
C SER A 289 -1.68 -7.90 17.25
N VAL A 290 -2.41 -8.85 17.82
CA VAL A 290 -1.89 -10.14 18.31
C VAL A 290 -2.81 -11.27 17.88
N LEU A 291 -2.26 -12.45 17.64
CA LEU A 291 -3.04 -13.64 17.32
C LEU A 291 -3.38 -14.39 18.60
N VAL A 292 -4.65 -14.40 19.01
CA VAL A 292 -5.10 -15.28 20.11
C VAL A 292 -5.36 -16.67 19.55
N GLN A 293 -4.63 -17.66 20.06
CA GLN A 293 -4.73 -19.06 19.66
C GLN A 293 -4.68 -20.00 20.89
N ASP A 294 -5.78 -20.06 21.65
CA ASP A 294 -5.90 -20.96 22.80
C ASP A 294 -6.29 -22.39 22.36
N SER A 295 -6.87 -22.55 21.18
CA SER A 295 -7.35 -23.82 20.64
C SER A 295 -6.24 -24.69 20.06
N GLN A 296 -6.33 -26.01 20.29
CA GLN A 296 -5.59 -27.02 19.54
C GLN A 296 -6.45 -27.69 18.45
N LEU A 297 -7.71 -27.27 18.31
CA LEU A 297 -8.58 -27.71 17.23
C LEU A 297 -8.10 -27.07 15.94
N GLN A 298 -7.84 -27.87 14.92
CA GLN A 298 -7.49 -27.38 13.59
C GLN A 298 -8.39 -28.02 12.54
N VAL A 299 -8.67 -27.26 11.51
CA VAL A 299 -9.44 -27.68 10.35
C VAL A 299 -8.70 -27.21 9.11
N HIS A 300 -8.55 -28.08 8.12
CA HIS A 300 -7.90 -27.75 6.86
C HIS A 300 -8.63 -28.38 5.67
N ILE A 301 -9.10 -27.56 4.74
CA ILE A 301 -9.70 -28.01 3.48
C ILE A 301 -8.58 -28.51 2.58
N THR A 302 -8.65 -29.81 2.26
CA THR A 302 -7.67 -30.47 1.38
C THR A 302 -8.15 -30.58 -0.06
N ASN A 303 -9.47 -30.55 -0.27
CA ASN A 303 -10.09 -30.51 -1.59
C ASN A 303 -11.49 -29.92 -1.46
N PRO A 304 -11.91 -29.01 -2.35
CA PRO A 304 -11.11 -28.41 -3.43
C PRO A 304 -10.09 -27.38 -2.92
N THR A 305 -9.12 -27.03 -3.76
CA THR A 305 -8.12 -26.00 -3.47
C THR A 305 -8.62 -24.62 -3.89
N PHE A 306 -7.89 -23.56 -3.49
CA PHE A 306 -8.10 -22.21 -3.97
C PHE A 306 -8.22 -22.17 -5.50
N ASP A 307 -9.19 -21.40 -5.98
CA ASP A 307 -9.50 -21.12 -7.37
C ASP A 307 -9.85 -22.34 -8.23
N GLN A 308 -10.15 -23.48 -7.61
CA GLN A 308 -10.53 -24.67 -8.35
C GLN A 308 -11.94 -24.51 -8.96
N ILE A 309 -12.07 -24.78 -10.26
CA ILE A 309 -13.36 -24.81 -10.96
C ILE A 309 -14.11 -26.09 -10.60
N LEU A 310 -15.35 -25.96 -10.14
CA LEU A 310 -16.21 -27.06 -9.71
C LEU A 310 -17.35 -27.32 -10.69
N SER A 311 -17.49 -28.56 -11.13
CA SER A 311 -18.58 -29.00 -12.00
C SER A 311 -19.19 -30.32 -11.52
N GLY A 312 -20.52 -30.42 -11.59
CA GLY A 312 -21.28 -31.59 -11.16
C GLY A 312 -21.23 -31.85 -9.65
N LYS A 313 -21.11 -33.12 -9.28
CA LYS A 313 -21.02 -33.53 -7.87
C LYS A 313 -19.56 -33.52 -7.41
N VAL A 314 -19.26 -32.71 -6.41
CA VAL A 314 -17.92 -32.53 -5.88
C VAL A 314 -17.86 -32.96 -4.42
N THR A 315 -16.83 -33.72 -4.08
CA THR A 315 -16.52 -34.11 -2.71
C THR A 315 -15.63 -33.06 -2.07
N VAL A 316 -16.14 -32.35 -1.07
CA VAL A 316 -15.30 -31.51 -0.21
C VAL A 316 -14.69 -32.39 0.87
N SER A 317 -13.36 -32.35 1.00
CA SER A 317 -12.57 -33.18 1.92
C SER A 317 -11.72 -32.32 2.83
N VAL A 318 -11.78 -32.60 4.13
CA VAL A 318 -11.21 -31.75 5.17
C VAL A 318 -10.45 -32.61 6.16
N GLN A 319 -9.24 -32.21 6.54
CA GLN A 319 -8.53 -32.78 7.67
C GLN A 319 -8.91 -32.03 8.94
N VAL A 320 -9.23 -32.77 10.01
CA VAL A 320 -9.52 -32.19 11.32
C VAL A 320 -8.61 -32.82 12.36
N GLN A 321 -7.87 -31.96 13.06
CA GLN A 321 -7.14 -32.32 14.27
C GLN A 321 -7.96 -31.85 15.46
N ALA A 322 -8.47 -32.80 16.25
CA ALA A 322 -9.25 -32.48 17.43
C ALA A 322 -8.39 -31.91 18.56
N ASP A 323 -8.95 -30.98 19.32
CA ASP A 323 -8.36 -30.57 20.60
C ASP A 323 -8.48 -31.74 21.60
N PRO A 324 -7.38 -32.24 22.19
CA PRO A 324 -7.45 -33.37 23.12
C PRO A 324 -8.20 -33.04 24.42
N ARG A 325 -8.39 -31.74 24.73
CA ARG A 325 -9.08 -31.28 25.95
C ARG A 325 -10.60 -31.25 25.80
N PHE A 326 -11.10 -31.09 24.58
CA PHE A 326 -12.51 -30.82 24.32
C PHE A 326 -13.07 -31.77 23.26
N ALA A 327 -14.19 -32.42 23.55
CA ALA A 327 -14.82 -33.33 22.60
C ALA A 327 -15.33 -32.56 21.36
N LEU A 328 -14.87 -32.96 20.17
CA LEU A 328 -15.36 -32.47 18.88
C LEU A 328 -16.86 -32.78 18.75
N ARG A 329 -17.67 -31.77 18.44
CA ARG A 329 -19.13 -31.85 18.36
C ARG A 329 -19.65 -31.92 16.94
N SER A 330 -19.07 -31.15 16.02
CA SER A 330 -19.54 -31.07 14.65
C SER A 330 -18.47 -30.55 13.69
N VAL A 331 -18.52 -31.00 12.45
CA VAL A 331 -17.82 -30.40 11.31
C VAL A 331 -18.87 -30.08 10.27
N THR A 332 -18.96 -28.82 9.87
CA THR A 332 -20.03 -28.33 8.99
C THR A 332 -19.42 -27.56 7.82
N LEU A 333 -19.80 -27.94 6.60
CA LEU A 333 -19.51 -27.19 5.38
C LEU A 333 -20.60 -26.15 5.15
N LYS A 334 -20.21 -24.92 4.81
CA LYS A 334 -21.09 -23.85 4.34
C LYS A 334 -20.66 -23.39 2.95
N VAL A 335 -21.63 -23.19 2.06
CA VAL A 335 -21.42 -22.66 0.70
C VAL A 335 -22.66 -21.89 0.27
N GLY A 336 -22.54 -20.58 0.08
CA GLY A 336 -23.70 -19.71 -0.11
C GLY A 336 -24.72 -19.86 1.03
N SER A 337 -25.97 -20.19 0.71
CA SER A 337 -27.02 -20.48 1.70
C SER A 337 -27.02 -21.93 2.21
N LEU A 338 -26.22 -22.82 1.61
CA LEU A 338 -26.17 -24.24 1.96
C LEU A 338 -25.35 -24.45 3.23
N SER A 339 -25.83 -25.32 4.11
CA SER A 339 -25.09 -25.81 5.28
C SER A 339 -25.25 -27.32 5.38
N LEU A 340 -24.14 -28.05 5.30
CA LEU A 340 -24.10 -29.51 5.27
C LEU A 340 -23.26 -30.05 6.45
N PRO A 341 -23.74 -31.05 7.19
CA PRO A 341 -22.87 -31.80 8.09
C PRO A 341 -21.84 -32.57 7.27
N MET A 342 -20.61 -32.65 7.77
CA MET A 342 -19.55 -33.47 7.19
C MET A 342 -19.38 -34.77 7.98
N HIS A 343 -19.05 -35.85 7.28
CA HIS A 343 -18.93 -37.19 7.87
C HIS A 343 -17.48 -37.66 7.89
N ALA A 344 -17.04 -38.19 9.03
CA ALA A 344 -15.70 -38.71 9.23
C ALA A 344 -15.46 -40.02 8.46
N SER A 345 -14.27 -40.15 7.87
CA SER A 345 -13.69 -41.43 7.47
C SER A 345 -13.04 -42.12 8.67
N ALA A 346 -12.86 -43.44 8.59
CA ALA A 346 -12.21 -44.23 9.64
C ALA A 346 -10.66 -44.15 9.62
N THR A 347 -10.06 -43.14 8.96
CA THR A 347 -8.61 -43.00 8.75
C THR A 347 -8.00 -41.97 9.70
N THR A 348 -6.68 -42.00 9.91
CA THR A 348 -5.94 -41.02 10.72
C THR A 348 -4.88 -40.29 9.85
N PRO A 349 -4.82 -38.95 9.82
CA PRO A 349 -5.75 -38.01 10.45
C PRO A 349 -7.19 -38.16 9.94
N THR A 350 -8.17 -37.81 10.77
CA THR A 350 -9.58 -38.01 10.46
C THR A 350 -9.98 -37.07 9.33
N THR A 351 -10.38 -37.64 8.20
CA THR A 351 -10.89 -36.86 7.07
C THR A 351 -12.41 -36.73 7.19
N TYR A 352 -12.92 -35.52 7.09
CA TYR A 352 -14.35 -35.25 7.02
C TYR A 352 -14.74 -34.94 5.59
N THR A 353 -15.87 -35.47 5.13
CA THR A 353 -16.34 -35.25 3.75
C THR A 353 -17.80 -34.81 3.70
N ALA A 354 -18.11 -33.98 2.71
CA ALA A 354 -19.47 -33.65 2.30
C ALA A 354 -19.54 -33.55 0.77
N GLN A 355 -20.70 -33.81 0.19
CA GLN A 355 -20.94 -33.67 -1.24
C GLN A 355 -21.69 -32.37 -1.51
N ILE A 356 -21.19 -31.59 -2.46
CA ILE A 356 -21.92 -30.48 -3.05
C ILE A 356 -22.27 -30.81 -4.50
N ASP A 357 -23.42 -30.34 -4.95
CA ASP A 357 -23.86 -30.45 -6.33
C ASP A 357 -23.80 -29.06 -6.94
N SER A 358 -22.68 -28.74 -7.62
CA SER A 358 -22.42 -27.40 -8.13
C SER A 358 -23.41 -27.01 -9.24
N ALA A 359 -24.07 -27.98 -9.88
CA ALA A 359 -25.15 -27.73 -10.83
C ALA A 359 -26.40 -27.06 -10.22
N LYS A 360 -26.50 -27.02 -8.89
CA LYS A 360 -27.61 -26.37 -8.15
C LYS A 360 -27.27 -24.99 -7.61
N LEU A 361 -26.02 -24.55 -7.79
CA LEU A 361 -25.58 -23.22 -7.38
C LEU A 361 -25.55 -22.31 -8.62
N PRO A 362 -26.03 -21.06 -8.53
CA PRO A 362 -25.80 -20.06 -9.58
C PRO A 362 -24.31 -19.94 -9.89
N ASN A 363 -23.95 -19.69 -11.15
CA ASN A 363 -22.55 -19.51 -11.53
C ASN A 363 -22.01 -18.24 -10.86
N ASN A 364 -20.94 -18.41 -10.10
CA ASN A 364 -20.23 -17.35 -9.39
C ASN A 364 -18.98 -17.96 -8.70
N VAL A 365 -18.20 -17.08 -8.09
CA VAL A 365 -17.24 -17.41 -7.04
C VAL A 365 -17.99 -17.74 -5.73
N TYR A 366 -17.56 -18.79 -5.05
CA TYR A 366 -18.08 -19.16 -3.74
C TYR A 366 -16.94 -19.44 -2.77
N THR A 367 -17.10 -18.96 -1.54
CA THR A 367 -16.26 -19.37 -0.42
C THR A 367 -16.83 -20.65 0.21
N LEU A 368 -16.09 -21.75 0.13
CA LEU A 368 -16.36 -22.95 0.89
C LEU A 368 -15.84 -22.75 2.30
N ARG A 369 -16.73 -22.56 3.27
CA ARG A 369 -16.35 -22.34 4.67
C ARG A 369 -16.62 -23.59 5.49
N VAL A 370 -15.58 -24.21 6.02
CA VAL A 370 -15.71 -25.37 6.91
C VAL A 370 -15.50 -24.92 8.35
N VAL A 371 -16.48 -25.19 9.20
CA VAL A 371 -16.44 -24.85 10.62
C VAL A 371 -16.38 -26.15 11.43
N ALA A 372 -15.27 -26.38 12.12
CA ALA A 372 -15.14 -27.42 13.13
C ALA A 372 -15.46 -26.83 14.50
N ARG A 373 -16.32 -27.49 15.28
CA ARG A 373 -16.71 -27.04 16.62
C ARG A 373 -16.51 -28.15 17.63
N ASP A 374 -15.84 -27.84 18.74
CA ASP A 374 -15.78 -28.69 19.92
C ASP A 374 -16.66 -28.11 21.05
N ALA A 375 -16.42 -28.52 22.30
CA ALA A 375 -17.17 -28.04 23.45
C ALA A 375 -16.91 -26.57 23.83
N GLN A 376 -15.81 -25.99 23.36
CA GLN A 376 -15.27 -24.71 23.76
C GLN A 376 -14.98 -23.78 22.56
N PHE A 377 -14.49 -24.32 21.44
CA PHE A 377 -13.99 -23.58 20.31
C PHE A 377 -14.77 -23.84 19.02
N ALA A 378 -14.65 -22.88 18.11
CA ALA A 378 -15.05 -23.00 16.72
C ALA A 378 -13.92 -22.45 15.85
N VAL A 379 -13.29 -23.31 15.06
CA VAL A 379 -12.25 -22.93 14.11
C VAL A 379 -12.78 -23.11 12.70
N THR A 380 -12.26 -22.29 11.78
CA THR A 380 -12.73 -22.22 10.40
C THR A 380 -11.56 -22.30 9.45
N ASP A 381 -11.75 -23.01 8.34
CA ASP A 381 -10.91 -22.90 7.15
C ASP A 381 -11.78 -22.65 5.93
N GLN A 382 -11.19 -22.02 4.91
CA GLN A 382 -11.90 -21.53 3.74
C GLN A 382 -11.11 -21.80 2.46
N ALA A 383 -11.85 -22.12 1.41
CA ALA A 383 -11.32 -22.20 0.05
C ALA A 383 -12.30 -21.51 -0.89
N ASP A 384 -11.84 -20.49 -1.61
CA ASP A 384 -12.62 -19.89 -2.67
C ASP A 384 -12.51 -20.74 -3.93
N VAL A 385 -13.64 -20.96 -4.56
CA VAL A 385 -13.80 -21.82 -5.74
C VAL A 385 -14.71 -21.15 -6.75
N GLN A 386 -14.55 -21.53 -8.01
CA GLN A 386 -15.43 -21.09 -9.08
C GLN A 386 -16.49 -22.15 -9.34
N ILE A 387 -17.76 -21.76 -9.39
CA ILE A 387 -18.83 -22.60 -9.91
C ILE A 387 -19.08 -22.17 -11.35
N ALA A 388 -18.56 -22.94 -12.31
CA ALA A 388 -18.76 -22.67 -13.72
C ALA A 388 -19.45 -23.84 -14.41
N ASN A 389 -20.74 -23.67 -14.70
CA ASN A 389 -21.49 -24.45 -15.69
C ASN A 389 -21.70 -23.66 -17.00
N HIS A 390 -20.97 -22.55 -17.22
CA HIS A 390 -21.05 -21.70 -18.43
C HIS A 390 -19.76 -21.63 -19.24
N LEU A 391 -19.94 -21.16 -20.48
CA LEU A 391 -18.91 -21.01 -21.51
C LEU A 391 -18.07 -19.75 -21.23
N ARG A 392 -16.77 -19.87 -21.52
CA ARG A 392 -15.73 -18.82 -21.40
C ARG A 392 -16.01 -17.68 -22.40
N PRO A 393 -15.24 -16.57 -22.40
CA PRO A 393 -15.18 -15.68 -23.57
C PRO A 393 -15.11 -16.50 -24.88
N GLU A 394 -16.18 -16.49 -25.68
CA GLU A 394 -16.27 -17.28 -26.92
C GLU A 394 -16.15 -16.40 -28.16
N HIS A 395 -16.57 -15.14 -28.07
CA HIS A 395 -16.52 -14.18 -29.17
C HIS A 395 -15.64 -12.99 -28.80
N ILE A 396 -14.96 -12.47 -29.81
CA ILE A 396 -14.33 -11.16 -29.79
C ILE A 396 -15.44 -10.11 -29.70
N VAL A 397 -15.30 -9.16 -28.79
CA VAL A 397 -16.27 -8.07 -28.61
C VAL A 397 -16.12 -7.08 -29.76
N HIS A 398 -17.25 -6.61 -30.29
CA HIS A 398 -17.30 -5.62 -31.36
C HIS A 398 -18.18 -4.43 -30.98
N THR A 399 -18.15 -3.37 -31.78
CA THR A 399 -19.08 -2.24 -31.68
C THR A 399 -20.29 -2.43 -32.59
N ASN A 400 -21.46 -2.01 -32.14
CA ASN A 400 -22.66 -1.86 -32.94
C ASN A 400 -23.28 -0.49 -32.66
N GLY A 401 -22.95 0.48 -33.51
CA GLY A 401 -23.25 1.89 -33.24
C GLY A 401 -22.57 2.34 -31.95
N THR A 402 -23.37 2.80 -30.98
CA THR A 402 -22.88 3.32 -29.70
C THR A 402 -22.76 2.27 -28.58
N LEU A 403 -22.95 0.99 -28.90
CA LEU A 403 -22.91 -0.12 -27.93
C LEU A 403 -21.78 -1.09 -28.26
N PHE A 404 -21.34 -1.85 -27.25
CA PHE A 404 -20.53 -3.06 -27.46
C PHE A 404 -21.43 -4.29 -27.56
N THR A 405 -20.96 -5.32 -28.26
CA THR A 405 -21.66 -6.60 -28.38
C THR A 405 -20.70 -7.79 -28.24
N ASP A 406 -21.08 -8.75 -27.40
CA ASP A 406 -20.47 -10.09 -27.34
C ASP A 406 -21.38 -11.06 -28.12
N GLY A 407 -20.94 -11.41 -29.33
CA GLY A 407 -21.79 -12.08 -30.31
C GLY A 407 -23.04 -11.25 -30.61
N ASN A 408 -24.22 -11.77 -30.25
CA ASN A 408 -25.50 -11.08 -30.46
C ASN A 408 -26.02 -10.34 -29.20
N ARG A 409 -25.27 -10.35 -28.09
CA ARG A 409 -25.70 -9.72 -26.82
C ARG A 409 -25.06 -8.36 -26.65
N SER A 410 -25.82 -7.41 -26.12
CA SER A 410 -25.25 -6.15 -25.62
C SER A 410 -24.19 -6.44 -24.54
N PHE A 411 -23.15 -5.62 -24.48
CA PHE A 411 -22.06 -5.73 -23.51
C PHE A 411 -21.76 -4.38 -22.86
N ARG A 412 -22.60 -3.94 -21.92
CA ARG A 412 -22.27 -2.82 -21.02
C ARG A 412 -21.58 -3.35 -19.77
N TYR A 413 -20.56 -2.67 -19.26
CA TYR A 413 -19.74 -3.25 -18.20
C TYR A 413 -19.23 -2.23 -17.18
N ILE A 414 -19.10 -2.66 -15.92
CA ILE A 414 -18.16 -2.05 -14.97
C ILE A 414 -16.90 -2.92 -14.97
N GLY A 415 -15.75 -2.27 -15.06
CA GLY A 415 -14.41 -2.84 -15.05
C GLY A 415 -13.53 -2.15 -14.02
N TRP A 416 -12.24 -2.48 -14.04
CA TRP A 416 -11.22 -1.89 -13.19
C TRP A 416 -9.89 -1.78 -13.94
N ASN A 417 -9.04 -0.92 -13.43
CA ASN A 417 -7.63 -0.89 -13.75
C ASN A 417 -6.86 -1.66 -12.67
N GLU A 418 -5.83 -2.37 -13.09
CA GLU A 418 -4.70 -2.78 -12.25
C GLU A 418 -3.49 -2.87 -13.19
N TYR A 419 -2.63 -1.87 -13.15
CA TYR A 419 -1.62 -1.69 -14.19
C TYR A 419 -0.38 -2.58 -14.00
N ASP A 420 -0.07 -2.99 -12.77
CA ASP A 420 1.24 -3.56 -12.41
C ASP A 420 1.28 -5.08 -12.31
N LEU A 421 0.22 -5.80 -12.73
CA LEU A 421 0.11 -7.26 -12.53
C LEU A 421 1.33 -8.04 -13.04
N PHE A 422 2.00 -7.57 -14.11
CA PHE A 422 3.18 -8.21 -14.68
C PHE A 422 4.43 -8.11 -13.78
N THR A 423 4.45 -7.18 -12.83
CA THR A 423 5.56 -6.98 -11.89
C THR A 423 5.51 -7.94 -10.70
N ARG A 424 4.36 -8.57 -10.45
CA ARG A 424 4.11 -9.37 -9.24
C ARG A 424 5.14 -10.50 -9.09
N ASN A 425 5.63 -10.65 -7.87
CA ASN A 425 6.55 -11.70 -7.44
C ASN A 425 5.99 -12.35 -6.16
N ASP A 426 6.53 -13.51 -5.80
CA ASP A 426 6.15 -14.19 -4.56
C ASP A 426 6.36 -13.25 -3.37
N GLN A 427 5.30 -13.03 -2.59
CA GLN A 427 5.29 -12.09 -1.48
C GLN A 427 5.34 -12.85 -0.16
N THR A 428 6.29 -12.51 0.70
CA THR A 428 6.31 -12.98 2.09
C THR A 428 5.66 -11.92 2.98
N LEU A 429 4.64 -12.31 3.76
CA LEU A 429 3.97 -11.39 4.68
C LEU A 429 4.89 -10.97 5.83
N ASN A 430 4.94 -9.67 6.10
CA ASN A 430 5.74 -9.10 7.19
C ASN A 430 4.98 -9.01 8.52
N HIS A 431 3.64 -9.09 8.46
CA HIS A 431 2.71 -9.00 9.58
C HIS A 431 1.60 -10.04 9.44
N ASP A 432 0.92 -10.34 10.55
CA ASP A 432 -0.32 -11.11 10.47
C ASP A 432 -1.42 -10.23 9.87
N GLU A 433 -2.04 -10.69 8.79
CA GLU A 433 -3.08 -9.98 8.07
C GLU A 433 -4.43 -10.68 8.22
N GLN A 434 -5.50 -9.90 8.32
CA GLN A 434 -6.85 -10.44 8.22
C GLN A 434 -7.44 -10.11 6.85
N THR A 435 -7.99 -11.11 6.19
CA THR A 435 -8.72 -10.95 4.92
C THR A 435 -10.14 -10.43 5.16
N SER A 436 -10.77 -9.86 4.13
CA SER A 436 -12.18 -9.44 4.15
C SER A 436 -13.16 -10.57 4.54
N GLU A 437 -12.76 -11.83 4.34
CA GLU A 437 -13.54 -13.02 4.68
C GLU A 437 -13.25 -13.54 6.12
N GLY A 438 -12.36 -12.88 6.85
CA GLY A 438 -11.99 -13.19 8.22
C GLY A 438 -10.91 -14.26 8.39
N ASN A 439 -10.30 -14.77 7.30
CA ASN A 439 -9.11 -15.62 7.40
C ASN A 439 -7.92 -14.80 7.88
N VAL A 440 -7.08 -15.42 8.72
CA VAL A 440 -5.81 -14.84 9.15
C VAL A 440 -4.70 -15.43 8.29
N LEU A 441 -3.96 -14.57 7.60
CA LEU A 441 -2.73 -14.91 6.92
C LEU A 441 -1.57 -14.57 7.85
N LEU A 442 -0.76 -15.58 8.17
CA LEU A 442 0.30 -15.42 9.16
C LEU A 442 1.52 -14.73 8.57
N LYS A 443 2.22 -13.97 9.41
CA LYS A 443 3.58 -13.48 9.14
C LYS A 443 4.48 -14.62 8.69
N GLY A 444 5.25 -14.37 7.63
CA GLY A 444 6.12 -15.36 7.00
C GLY A 444 5.43 -16.29 6.01
N ALA A 445 4.09 -16.22 5.87
CA ALA A 445 3.40 -16.91 4.78
C ALA A 445 3.83 -16.34 3.42
N VAL A 446 4.06 -17.24 2.47
CA VAL A 446 4.40 -16.89 1.08
C VAL A 446 3.13 -16.95 0.24
N ILE A 447 2.79 -15.85 -0.42
CA ILE A 447 1.71 -15.75 -1.39
C ILE A 447 2.33 -15.77 -2.80
N PRO A 448 2.19 -16.86 -3.56
CA PRO A 448 2.71 -16.94 -4.92
C PRO A 448 2.14 -15.84 -5.81
N TRP A 449 2.92 -15.32 -6.75
CA TRP A 449 2.47 -14.24 -7.64
C TRP A 449 1.24 -14.64 -8.47
N GLN A 450 1.12 -15.91 -8.87
CA GLN A 450 -0.08 -16.42 -9.56
C GLN A 450 -1.33 -16.28 -8.70
N GLN A 451 -1.20 -16.62 -7.41
CA GLN A 451 -2.31 -16.54 -6.46
C GLN A 451 -2.73 -15.08 -6.23
N GLN A 452 -1.80 -14.12 -6.26
CA GLN A 452 -2.14 -12.69 -6.18
C GLN A 452 -3.00 -12.26 -7.38
N ILE A 453 -2.58 -12.62 -8.61
CA ILE A 453 -3.35 -12.32 -9.83
C ILE A 453 -4.73 -12.99 -9.78
N ASP A 454 -4.77 -14.31 -9.54
CA ASP A 454 -6.04 -15.06 -9.49
C ASP A 454 -6.96 -14.55 -8.38
N ARG A 455 -6.41 -14.10 -7.24
CA ARG A 455 -7.19 -13.46 -6.19
C ARG A 455 -7.84 -12.17 -6.67
N GLN A 456 -7.10 -11.27 -7.32
CA GLN A 456 -7.70 -10.02 -7.81
C GLN A 456 -8.81 -10.28 -8.83
N MET A 457 -8.59 -11.21 -9.76
CA MET A 457 -9.61 -11.63 -10.73
C MET A 457 -10.84 -12.22 -10.00
N LEU A 458 -10.61 -13.07 -9.01
CA LEU A 458 -11.69 -13.67 -8.23
C LEU A 458 -12.53 -12.63 -7.47
N GLU A 459 -11.92 -11.59 -6.91
CA GLU A 459 -12.65 -10.52 -6.23
C GLU A 459 -13.45 -9.63 -7.19
N ALA A 460 -12.88 -9.33 -8.35
CA ALA A 460 -13.57 -8.59 -9.39
C ALA A 460 -14.75 -9.41 -9.97
N GLU A 461 -14.59 -10.72 -10.19
CA GLU A 461 -15.68 -11.63 -10.59
C GLU A 461 -16.79 -11.66 -9.54
N ARG A 462 -16.43 -11.74 -8.24
CA ARG A 462 -17.38 -11.70 -7.11
C ARG A 462 -18.19 -10.40 -7.08
N ALA A 463 -17.54 -9.28 -7.42
CA ALA A 463 -18.19 -7.98 -7.58
C ALA A 463 -19.00 -7.87 -8.89
N GLY A 464 -18.84 -8.80 -9.84
CA GLY A 464 -19.52 -8.81 -11.13
C GLY A 464 -18.86 -7.91 -12.18
N LEU A 465 -17.62 -7.49 -11.94
CA LEU A 465 -16.85 -6.72 -12.90
C LEU A 465 -16.34 -7.63 -14.03
N THR A 466 -16.31 -7.13 -15.26
CA THR A 466 -16.10 -8.00 -16.43
C THR A 466 -14.99 -7.56 -17.38
N VAL A 467 -14.36 -6.41 -17.15
CA VAL A 467 -13.24 -5.92 -17.98
C VAL A 467 -12.11 -5.39 -17.11
N LEU A 468 -10.94 -6.02 -17.24
CA LEU A 468 -9.67 -5.53 -16.71
C LEU A 468 -9.01 -4.62 -17.75
N ARG A 469 -8.44 -3.51 -17.32
CA ARG A 469 -7.46 -2.74 -18.09
C ARG A 469 -6.11 -2.82 -17.37
N THR A 470 -5.07 -3.31 -18.06
CA THR A 470 -3.74 -3.60 -17.46
C THR A 470 -2.63 -3.37 -18.48
N TRP A 471 -1.45 -2.95 -18.04
CA TRP A 471 -0.40 -2.51 -18.95
C TRP A 471 0.29 -3.69 -19.63
N ALA A 472 0.57 -3.51 -20.92
CA ALA A 472 1.37 -4.44 -21.71
C ALA A 472 2.66 -3.77 -22.17
N PHE A 473 3.25 -2.87 -21.38
CA PHE A 473 4.49 -2.18 -21.68
C PHE A 473 5.33 -1.99 -20.41
N ASP A 474 6.64 -1.95 -20.61
CA ASP A 474 7.64 -1.40 -19.69
C ASP A 474 8.95 -1.33 -20.46
N ASN A 475 9.49 -0.12 -20.58
CA ASN A 475 10.66 0.23 -21.40
C ASN A 475 11.87 0.63 -20.53
N ILE A 476 11.85 0.40 -19.23
CA ILE A 476 12.97 0.70 -18.34
C ILE A 476 14.03 -0.38 -18.48
N ALA A 477 15.13 -0.07 -19.18
CA ALA A 477 16.19 -1.05 -19.47
C ALA A 477 16.78 -1.77 -18.25
N SER A 478 16.75 -1.15 -17.07
CA SER A 478 17.25 -1.73 -15.81
C SER A 478 16.19 -2.49 -15.01
N ASP A 479 14.91 -2.42 -15.39
CA ASP A 479 13.85 -3.12 -14.69
C ASP A 479 13.83 -4.59 -15.12
N PRO A 480 13.95 -5.56 -14.19
CA PRO A 480 13.84 -6.98 -14.52
C PRO A 480 12.46 -7.38 -15.05
N SER A 481 11.43 -6.56 -14.81
CA SER A 481 10.06 -6.74 -15.28
C SER A 481 9.80 -6.08 -16.62
N ALA A 482 10.76 -5.35 -17.21
CA ALA A 482 10.57 -4.67 -18.48
C ALA A 482 10.13 -5.62 -19.59
N PHE A 483 9.12 -5.23 -20.38
CA PHE A 483 8.71 -5.97 -21.58
C PHE A 483 9.74 -5.81 -22.71
N GLU A 484 10.33 -4.62 -22.83
CA GLU A 484 11.34 -4.30 -23.84
C GLU A 484 12.48 -3.49 -23.19
N THR A 485 13.73 -3.99 -23.27
CA THR A 485 14.88 -3.36 -22.60
C THR A 485 15.71 -2.46 -23.52
N ALA A 486 15.54 -2.65 -24.83
CA ALA A 486 16.08 -1.84 -25.91
C ALA A 486 15.25 -2.13 -27.17
N PRO A 487 15.30 -1.29 -28.22
CA PRO A 487 14.52 -1.51 -29.43
C PRO A 487 14.65 -2.93 -30.02
N GLY A 488 13.55 -3.67 -30.04
CA GLY A 488 13.46 -5.05 -30.52
C GLY A 488 14.01 -6.13 -29.56
N VAL A 489 14.35 -5.77 -28.32
CA VAL A 489 14.90 -6.69 -27.31
C VAL A 489 13.85 -6.97 -26.24
N PHE A 490 13.06 -8.02 -26.49
CA PHE A 490 11.91 -8.42 -25.68
C PHE A 490 12.27 -9.39 -24.53
N ASN A 491 11.60 -9.23 -23.40
CA ASN A 491 11.75 -10.09 -22.22
C ASN A 491 10.67 -11.18 -22.16
N GLU A 492 11.03 -12.40 -22.57
CA GLU A 492 10.10 -13.53 -22.58
C GLU A 492 9.51 -13.85 -21.19
N THR A 493 10.23 -13.59 -20.11
CA THR A 493 9.74 -13.85 -18.74
C THR A 493 8.55 -12.96 -18.40
N THR A 494 8.62 -11.67 -18.73
CA THR A 494 7.52 -10.73 -18.53
C THR A 494 6.35 -11.07 -19.44
N PHE A 495 6.60 -11.37 -20.72
CA PHE A 495 5.53 -11.77 -21.62
C PHE A 495 4.84 -13.08 -21.20
N ALA A 496 5.54 -14.03 -20.59
CA ALA A 496 4.94 -15.22 -20.00
C ALA A 496 4.07 -14.90 -18.76
N LYS A 497 4.38 -13.84 -18.00
CA LYS A 497 3.48 -13.34 -16.95
C LYS A 497 2.22 -12.71 -17.55
N LEU A 498 2.35 -11.92 -18.64
CA LEU A 498 1.19 -11.41 -19.38
C LEU A 498 0.31 -12.55 -19.93
N ASP A 499 0.92 -13.63 -20.42
CA ASP A 499 0.19 -14.82 -20.84
C ASP A 499 -0.65 -15.41 -19.70
N TYR A 500 -0.09 -15.47 -18.49
CA TYR A 500 -0.82 -15.91 -17.31
C TYR A 500 -1.96 -14.96 -16.94
N ILE A 501 -1.75 -13.64 -17.00
CA ILE A 501 -2.79 -12.64 -16.73
C ILE A 501 -3.97 -12.82 -17.69
N VAL A 502 -3.72 -12.93 -18.99
CA VAL A 502 -4.77 -13.15 -19.99
C VAL A 502 -5.46 -14.50 -19.77
N ALA A 503 -4.71 -15.57 -19.48
CA ALA A 503 -5.30 -16.88 -19.19
C ALA A 503 -6.13 -16.88 -17.89
N SER A 504 -5.69 -16.16 -16.87
CA SER A 504 -6.43 -15.97 -15.62
C SER A 504 -7.72 -15.20 -15.86
N ALA A 505 -7.66 -14.06 -16.57
CA ALA A 505 -8.85 -13.32 -16.98
C ALA A 505 -9.86 -14.21 -17.73
N GLN A 506 -9.40 -15.07 -18.64
CA GLN A 506 -10.28 -16.02 -19.33
C GLN A 506 -10.97 -17.01 -18.37
N ARG A 507 -10.23 -17.55 -17.38
CA ARG A 507 -10.79 -18.45 -16.36
C ARG A 507 -11.86 -17.77 -15.53
N HIS A 508 -11.65 -16.49 -15.20
CA HIS A 508 -12.56 -15.65 -14.40
C HIS A 508 -13.61 -14.91 -15.23
N HIS A 509 -13.83 -15.31 -16.48
CA HIS A 509 -14.87 -14.74 -17.36
C HIS A 509 -14.71 -13.25 -17.68
N MET A 510 -13.48 -12.75 -17.64
CA MET A 510 -13.14 -11.35 -17.86
C MET A 510 -12.65 -11.10 -19.28
N ARG A 511 -12.75 -9.85 -19.71
CA ARG A 511 -12.05 -9.32 -20.89
C ARG A 511 -10.91 -8.41 -20.49
N VAL A 512 -9.93 -8.21 -21.37
CA VAL A 512 -8.72 -7.42 -21.07
C VAL A 512 -8.49 -6.32 -22.12
N ILE A 513 -8.36 -5.08 -21.65
CA ILE A 513 -7.85 -3.95 -22.44
C ILE A 513 -6.34 -3.86 -22.19
N LEU A 514 -5.56 -3.79 -23.27
CA LEU A 514 -4.08 -3.80 -23.22
C LEU A 514 -3.52 -2.51 -23.84
N PRO A 515 -3.20 -1.49 -23.02
CA PRO A 515 -2.40 -0.35 -23.43
C PRO A 515 -0.97 -0.78 -23.74
N MET A 516 -0.46 -0.33 -24.87
CA MET A 516 0.80 -0.81 -25.46
C MET A 516 1.99 0.13 -25.25
N GLU A 517 1.78 1.31 -24.66
CA GLU A 517 2.81 2.33 -24.40
C GLU A 517 2.27 3.33 -23.35
N ASN A 518 3.14 4.17 -22.77
CA ASN A 518 2.74 5.26 -21.86
C ASN A 518 3.16 6.64 -22.33
N TYR A 519 2.32 7.66 -22.14
CA TYR A 519 2.75 9.05 -22.26
C TYR A 519 3.65 9.50 -21.10
N TRP A 520 3.36 8.98 -19.91
CA TRP A 520 4.08 9.27 -18.68
C TRP A 520 5.33 8.40 -18.53
N ASN A 521 6.14 8.71 -17.52
CA ASN A 521 7.44 8.06 -17.34
C ASN A 521 7.36 6.77 -16.51
N ASP A 522 6.21 6.47 -15.89
CA ASP A 522 5.98 5.22 -15.18
C ASP A 522 6.13 4.04 -16.14
N TYR A 523 7.01 3.10 -15.77
CA TYR A 523 7.47 2.00 -16.63
C TYR A 523 8.11 2.48 -17.95
N GLY A 524 8.73 3.66 -17.92
CA GLY A 524 9.55 4.21 -19.00
C GLY A 524 8.76 5.08 -19.96
N GLY A 525 7.80 4.49 -20.67
CA GLY A 525 6.97 5.19 -21.64
C GLY A 525 7.73 5.77 -22.84
N ILE A 526 7.10 6.72 -23.53
CA ILE A 526 7.69 7.42 -24.68
C ILE A 526 8.99 8.17 -24.34
N GLN A 527 9.22 8.50 -23.07
CA GLN A 527 10.48 9.12 -22.63
C GLN A 527 11.64 8.12 -22.69
N ALA A 528 11.44 6.86 -22.31
CA ALA A 528 12.45 5.82 -22.44
C ALA A 528 12.80 5.55 -23.92
N VAL A 529 11.79 5.50 -24.80
CA VAL A 529 12.00 5.35 -26.25
C VAL A 529 12.78 6.55 -26.82
N ALA A 530 12.43 7.77 -26.41
CA ALA A 530 13.17 8.97 -26.79
C ALA A 530 14.64 8.91 -26.36
N ASN A 531 14.91 8.40 -25.15
CA ASN A 531 16.27 8.21 -24.64
C ASN A 531 17.06 7.18 -25.44
N TRP A 532 16.47 6.01 -25.76
CA TRP A 532 17.11 4.98 -26.59
C TRP A 532 17.55 5.52 -27.96
N LEU A 533 16.75 6.42 -28.53
CA LEU A 533 16.98 6.98 -29.85
C LEU A 533 17.78 8.29 -29.83
N GLY A 534 18.15 8.80 -28.65
CA GLY A 534 18.84 10.09 -28.50
C GLY A 534 18.02 11.29 -28.97
N LEU A 535 16.69 11.23 -28.85
CA LEU A 535 15.81 12.34 -29.21
C LEU A 535 15.89 13.45 -28.16
N PRO A 536 15.92 14.73 -28.57
CA PRO A 536 16.03 15.85 -27.63
C PRO A 536 14.77 16.09 -26.79
N ASN A 537 13.64 15.49 -27.14
CA ASN A 537 12.37 15.64 -26.42
C ASN A 537 11.44 14.44 -26.71
N LYS A 538 10.67 13.98 -25.70
CA LYS A 538 9.75 12.84 -25.82
C LYS A 538 8.62 13.04 -26.84
N LEU A 539 8.17 14.28 -27.06
CA LEU A 539 7.10 14.61 -28.00
C LEU A 539 7.46 14.27 -29.45
N LEU A 540 8.75 14.14 -29.77
CA LEU A 540 9.20 13.64 -31.07
C LEU A 540 8.83 12.17 -31.31
N PHE A 541 8.42 11.41 -30.29
CA PHE A 541 7.87 10.06 -30.45
C PHE A 541 6.73 10.01 -31.48
N PHE A 542 5.87 11.03 -31.50
CA PHE A 542 4.71 11.08 -32.38
C PHE A 542 5.05 11.37 -33.85
N THR A 543 6.25 11.88 -34.16
CA THR A 543 6.62 12.33 -35.52
C THR A 543 7.89 11.67 -36.06
N ASN A 544 8.81 11.22 -35.20
CA ASN A 544 10.07 10.63 -35.59
C ASN A 544 9.83 9.22 -36.17
N PRO A 545 10.26 8.93 -37.42
CA PRO A 545 10.03 7.64 -38.06
C PRO A 545 10.65 6.44 -37.32
N GLN A 546 11.78 6.63 -36.62
CA GLN A 546 12.41 5.56 -35.85
C GLN A 546 11.61 5.25 -34.59
N ALA A 547 11.15 6.27 -33.85
CA ALA A 547 10.29 6.06 -32.68
C ALA A 547 8.97 5.37 -33.05
N GLN A 548 8.35 5.81 -34.14
CA GLN A 548 7.17 5.15 -34.69
C GLN A 548 7.45 3.70 -35.11
N GLN A 549 8.66 3.38 -35.59
CA GLN A 549 9.03 2.00 -35.93
C GLN A 549 9.24 1.14 -34.68
N VAL A 550 9.87 1.66 -33.63
CA VAL A 550 10.01 0.95 -32.34
C VAL A 550 8.63 0.53 -31.81
N TYR A 551 7.68 1.46 -31.77
CA TYR A 551 6.30 1.16 -31.39
C TYR A 551 5.68 0.08 -32.28
N LYS A 552 5.82 0.18 -33.61
CA LYS A 552 5.27 -0.81 -34.54
C LYS A 552 5.88 -2.20 -34.38
N ASP A 553 7.16 -2.30 -34.03
CA ASP A 553 7.85 -3.55 -33.79
C ASP A 553 7.34 -4.20 -32.49
N PHE A 554 7.16 -3.40 -31.43
CA PHE A 554 6.54 -3.84 -30.17
C PHE A 554 5.11 -4.35 -30.39
N VAL A 555 4.26 -3.56 -31.06
CA VAL A 555 2.89 -3.93 -31.41
C VAL A 555 2.84 -5.23 -32.21
N ALA A 556 3.71 -5.37 -33.22
CA ALA A 556 3.76 -6.59 -34.02
C ALA A 556 4.14 -7.82 -33.19
N HIS A 557 5.05 -7.66 -32.22
CA HIS A 557 5.43 -8.72 -31.30
C HIS A 557 4.25 -9.14 -30.41
N LEU A 558 3.61 -8.18 -29.74
CA LEU A 558 2.48 -8.43 -28.83
C LEU A 558 1.27 -9.03 -29.53
N VAL A 559 0.81 -8.42 -30.63
CA VAL A 559 -0.41 -8.86 -31.35
C VAL A 559 -0.26 -10.26 -31.94
N ASN A 560 0.93 -10.63 -32.40
CA ASN A 560 1.20 -11.96 -32.96
C ASN A 560 1.67 -13.00 -31.93
N ARG A 561 1.86 -12.62 -30.67
CA ARG A 561 2.30 -13.53 -29.60
C ARG A 561 1.32 -14.69 -29.46
N VAL A 562 1.86 -15.90 -29.27
CA VAL A 562 1.08 -17.09 -28.89
C VAL A 562 1.20 -17.24 -27.38
N ASN A 563 0.06 -17.17 -26.70
CA ASN A 563 -0.02 -17.32 -25.26
C ASN A 563 0.54 -18.68 -24.84
N THR A 564 1.57 -18.69 -23.99
CA THR A 564 2.24 -19.93 -23.55
C THR A 564 1.40 -20.80 -22.62
N VAL A 565 0.34 -20.25 -22.00
CA VAL A 565 -0.60 -20.96 -21.13
C VAL A 565 -1.77 -21.55 -21.92
N SER A 566 -2.42 -20.74 -22.78
CA SER A 566 -3.61 -21.16 -23.54
C SER A 566 -3.31 -21.77 -24.91
N GLY A 567 -2.14 -21.47 -25.49
CA GLY A 567 -1.76 -21.85 -26.85
C GLY A 567 -2.44 -21.02 -27.95
N VAL A 568 -3.18 -19.97 -27.59
CA VAL A 568 -3.92 -19.11 -28.53
C VAL A 568 -3.10 -17.88 -28.88
N ALA A 569 -3.03 -17.52 -30.16
CA ALA A 569 -2.44 -16.25 -30.58
C ALA A 569 -3.30 -15.08 -30.08
N TYR A 570 -2.70 -14.03 -29.53
CA TYR A 570 -3.44 -12.93 -28.91
C TYR A 570 -4.47 -12.30 -29.86
N LYS A 571 -4.11 -12.06 -31.12
CA LYS A 571 -5.05 -11.59 -32.17
C LYS A 571 -6.27 -12.49 -32.45
N ASN A 572 -6.29 -13.71 -31.91
CA ASN A 572 -7.38 -14.68 -32.01
C ASN A 572 -8.02 -14.98 -30.64
N ASP A 573 -7.55 -14.37 -29.56
CA ASP A 573 -8.00 -14.69 -28.21
C ASP A 573 -9.20 -13.79 -27.81
N PRO A 574 -10.44 -14.34 -27.71
CA PRO A 574 -11.63 -13.56 -27.38
C PRO A 574 -11.59 -12.96 -25.96
N THR A 575 -10.61 -13.32 -25.15
CA THR A 575 -10.36 -12.71 -23.84
C THR A 575 -9.86 -11.27 -23.97
N ILE A 576 -9.20 -10.91 -25.08
CA ILE A 576 -8.79 -9.52 -25.31
C ILE A 576 -10.03 -8.71 -25.74
N PHE A 577 -10.31 -7.63 -25.01
CA PHE A 577 -11.40 -6.69 -25.32
C PHE A 577 -10.99 -5.75 -26.46
N SER A 578 -9.85 -5.10 -26.28
CA SER A 578 -9.30 -4.15 -27.23
C SER A 578 -7.81 -3.95 -27.05
N TRP A 579 -7.17 -3.58 -28.15
CA TRP A 579 -5.85 -2.98 -28.16
C TRP A 579 -5.99 -1.49 -27.85
N GLU A 580 -5.19 -0.97 -26.93
CA GLU A 580 -5.17 0.45 -26.65
C GLU A 580 -3.81 1.04 -27.02
N LEU A 581 -3.85 2.13 -27.80
CA LEU A 581 -2.64 2.64 -28.43
C LEU A 581 -1.58 3.06 -27.41
N MET A 582 -1.99 3.78 -26.36
CA MET A 582 -1.11 4.34 -25.35
C MET A 582 -1.95 4.76 -24.16
N ASN A 583 -1.43 4.65 -22.95
CA ASN A 583 -2.01 5.29 -21.78
C ASN A 583 -1.82 6.82 -21.87
N GLU A 584 -2.93 7.56 -21.87
CA GLU A 584 -3.03 9.02 -21.78
C GLU A 584 -2.17 9.81 -22.80
N PRO A 585 -2.22 9.50 -24.12
CA PRO A 585 -1.41 10.19 -25.10
C PRO A 585 -1.73 11.68 -25.17
N ASN A 586 -0.68 12.52 -25.07
CA ASN A 586 -0.79 13.97 -25.11
C ASN A 586 0.38 14.60 -25.89
N ILE A 587 0.24 15.86 -26.30
CA ILE A 587 1.33 16.66 -26.88
C ILE A 587 1.31 18.04 -26.21
N SER A 588 1.57 18.05 -24.90
CA SER A 588 1.49 19.23 -24.04
C SER A 588 2.66 20.19 -24.26
N CYS A 589 2.37 21.50 -24.34
CA CYS A 589 3.43 22.51 -24.37
C CYS A 589 4.15 22.69 -23.01
N GLY A 590 3.58 22.16 -21.92
CA GLY A 590 4.28 22.08 -20.64
C GLY A 590 5.46 21.10 -20.66
N ASP A 591 5.40 20.09 -21.54
CA ASP A 591 6.45 19.08 -21.72
C ASP A 591 7.47 19.46 -22.81
N ASP A 592 7.36 20.68 -23.34
CA ASP A 592 8.29 21.23 -24.32
C ASP A 592 9.08 22.40 -23.71
N PRO A 593 10.33 22.14 -23.24
CA PRO A 593 11.14 23.15 -22.59
C PRO A 593 11.80 24.12 -23.59
N THR A 594 11.57 24.00 -24.90
CA THR A 594 12.18 24.94 -25.85
C THR A 594 11.54 26.33 -25.72
N PRO A 595 12.31 27.43 -25.90
CA PRO A 595 11.76 28.78 -25.76
C PRO A 595 10.59 29.11 -26.71
N ASN A 596 10.43 28.34 -27.79
CA ASN A 596 9.40 28.52 -28.81
C ASN A 596 8.37 27.37 -28.85
N HIS A 597 8.42 26.43 -27.91
CA HIS A 597 7.59 25.22 -27.87
C HIS A 597 7.46 24.53 -29.25
N GLN A 598 8.59 24.23 -29.88
CA GLN A 598 8.65 23.75 -31.27
C GLN A 598 8.23 22.28 -31.47
N TYR A 599 8.16 21.49 -30.39
CA TYR A 599 7.80 20.08 -30.39
C TYR A 599 6.37 19.83 -29.91
N CYS A 600 5.74 20.76 -29.19
CA CYS A 600 4.34 20.61 -28.80
C CYS A 600 3.37 20.88 -29.96
N ASP A 601 2.12 20.44 -29.82
CA ASP A 601 1.04 20.73 -30.77
C ASP A 601 -0.28 20.98 -30.02
N PRO A 602 -0.61 22.24 -29.69
CA PRO A 602 -1.85 22.58 -29.00
C PRO A 602 -3.10 22.41 -29.88
N THR A 603 -2.95 22.09 -31.17
CA THR A 603 -4.08 21.82 -32.08
C THR A 603 -4.52 20.36 -32.06
N GLY A 604 -3.68 19.46 -31.53
CA GLY A 604 -3.92 18.01 -31.52
C GLY A 604 -3.83 17.34 -32.89
N THR A 605 -3.39 18.04 -33.94
CA THR A 605 -3.32 17.51 -35.32
C THR A 605 -2.25 16.43 -35.47
N VAL A 606 -1.07 16.64 -34.87
CA VAL A 606 0.02 15.67 -34.83
C VAL A 606 -0.43 14.41 -34.12
N LEU A 607 -1.05 14.55 -32.95
CA LEU A 607 -1.54 13.41 -32.20
C LEU A 607 -2.64 12.64 -32.95
N ARG A 608 -3.63 13.35 -33.50
CA ARG A 608 -4.69 12.75 -34.34
C ARG A 608 -4.10 11.97 -35.52
N THR A 609 -3.06 12.49 -36.16
CA THR A 609 -2.36 11.83 -37.28
C THR A 609 -1.64 10.56 -36.84
N TRP A 610 -0.96 10.62 -35.69
CA TRP A 610 -0.30 9.45 -35.10
C TRP A 610 -1.33 8.37 -34.71
N ILE A 611 -2.42 8.75 -34.03
CA ILE A 611 -3.53 7.84 -33.66
C ILE A 611 -4.12 7.17 -34.91
N ALA A 612 -4.40 7.93 -35.98
CA ALA A 612 -4.90 7.38 -37.24
C ALA A 612 -3.92 6.36 -37.87
N THR A 613 -2.62 6.68 -37.83
CA THR A 613 -1.57 5.84 -38.42
C THR A 613 -1.38 4.54 -37.62
N MET A 614 -1.32 4.61 -36.30
CA MET A 614 -1.06 3.44 -35.45
C MET A 614 -2.28 2.54 -35.32
N SER A 615 -3.48 3.09 -35.22
CA SER A 615 -4.71 2.29 -35.26
C SER A 615 -4.87 1.55 -36.59
N GLN A 616 -4.53 2.20 -37.72
CA GLN A 616 -4.52 1.52 -39.03
C GLN A 616 -3.49 0.38 -39.08
N TYR A 617 -2.30 0.57 -38.49
CA TYR A 617 -1.28 -0.46 -38.44
C TYR A 617 -1.74 -1.67 -37.61
N ILE A 618 -2.32 -1.46 -36.43
CA ILE A 618 -2.89 -2.54 -35.62
C ILE A 618 -3.96 -3.30 -36.41
N LYS A 619 -4.91 -2.59 -37.04
CA LYS A 619 -5.96 -3.22 -37.88
C LYS A 619 -5.41 -4.05 -39.05
N SER A 620 -4.20 -3.75 -39.53
CA SER A 620 -3.54 -4.54 -40.57
C SER A 620 -2.96 -5.86 -40.05
N LEU A 621 -2.63 -5.94 -38.76
CA LEU A 621 -2.16 -7.15 -38.07
C LEU A 621 -3.32 -7.98 -37.51
N ASP A 622 -4.34 -7.29 -37.01
CA ASP A 622 -5.52 -7.82 -36.36
C ASP A 622 -6.77 -7.04 -36.78
N PRO A 623 -7.54 -7.54 -37.76
CA PRO A 623 -8.77 -6.90 -38.19
C PRO A 623 -9.98 -7.21 -37.29
N GLN A 624 -9.81 -8.04 -36.25
CA GLN A 624 -10.92 -8.56 -35.43
C GLN A 624 -11.14 -7.73 -34.17
N HIS A 625 -10.08 -7.50 -33.38
CA HIS A 625 -10.19 -6.80 -32.10
C HIS A 625 -10.43 -5.29 -32.28
N MET A 626 -11.12 -4.70 -31.31
CA MET A 626 -11.30 -3.26 -31.24
C MET A 626 -9.98 -2.53 -30.92
N VAL A 627 -9.90 -1.26 -31.30
CA VAL A 627 -8.78 -0.36 -30.99
C VAL A 627 -9.30 0.91 -30.33
N SER A 628 -8.72 1.31 -29.19
CA SER A 628 -8.96 2.60 -28.53
C SER A 628 -7.69 3.46 -28.51
N ALA A 629 -7.87 4.76 -28.30
CA ALA A 629 -6.75 5.70 -28.20
C ALA A 629 -6.07 5.69 -26.81
N GLY A 630 -6.85 5.45 -25.74
CA GLY A 630 -6.37 5.51 -24.35
C GLY A 630 -6.33 6.92 -23.75
N ALA A 631 -7.14 7.84 -24.28
CA ALA A 631 -6.96 9.28 -24.07
C ALA A 631 -7.82 9.85 -22.93
N GLU A 632 -7.26 10.80 -22.19
CA GLU A 632 -7.92 11.52 -21.09
C GLU A 632 -9.11 12.40 -21.56
N ALA A 633 -9.14 12.71 -22.86
CA ALA A 633 -10.07 13.64 -23.51
C ALA A 633 -10.06 15.06 -22.91
N HIS A 634 -8.86 15.55 -22.59
CA HIS A 634 -8.67 16.92 -22.12
C HIS A 634 -9.14 17.97 -23.14
N GLY A 635 -9.88 18.98 -22.67
CA GLY A 635 -10.42 20.03 -23.54
C GLY A 635 -11.43 20.96 -22.88
N LEU A 636 -12.00 21.86 -23.68
CA LEU A 636 -13.01 22.82 -23.20
C LEU A 636 -14.37 22.12 -23.07
N ILE A 637 -14.90 22.07 -21.85
CA ILE A 637 -16.24 21.52 -21.60
C ILE A 637 -17.28 22.64 -21.78
N PRO A 638 -18.26 22.47 -22.69
CA PRO A 638 -19.25 23.49 -22.98
C PRO A 638 -20.24 23.63 -21.81
N ALA A 639 -20.86 24.82 -21.67
CA ALA A 639 -21.87 25.08 -20.64
C ALA A 639 -23.06 24.12 -20.73
N GLY A 640 -23.59 23.68 -19.57
CA GLY A 640 -24.68 22.73 -19.46
C GLY A 640 -25.14 22.54 -18.01
N ASP A 641 -26.38 22.10 -17.80
CA ASP A 641 -26.92 21.75 -16.47
C ASP A 641 -26.82 22.85 -15.39
N GLY A 642 -26.91 24.12 -15.81
CA GLY A 642 -26.79 25.27 -14.90
C GLY A 642 -25.35 25.60 -14.50
N VAL A 643 -24.36 24.96 -15.12
CA VAL A 643 -22.93 25.18 -14.89
C VAL A 643 -22.30 25.82 -16.14
N GLN A 644 -21.38 26.77 -15.92
CA GLN A 644 -20.68 27.47 -17.01
C GLN A 644 -19.67 26.54 -17.70
N SER A 645 -19.19 26.93 -18.88
CA SER A 645 -18.07 26.24 -19.53
C SER A 645 -16.81 26.32 -18.68
N PHE A 646 -16.00 25.27 -18.67
CA PHE A 646 -14.73 25.21 -17.95
C PHE A 646 -13.69 24.40 -18.73
N GLN A 647 -12.41 24.69 -18.50
CA GLN A 647 -11.31 23.96 -19.14
C GLN A 647 -11.03 22.69 -18.33
N TRP A 648 -11.15 21.52 -18.95
CA TRP A 648 -10.74 20.22 -18.41
C TRP A 648 -9.37 19.84 -18.99
N GLY A 649 -8.32 20.55 -18.59
CA GLY A 649 -6.97 20.37 -19.15
C GLY A 649 -6.87 20.62 -20.66
N GLY A 650 -5.66 20.61 -21.22
CA GLY A 650 -5.42 20.73 -22.67
C GLY A 650 -6.00 21.98 -23.34
N SER A 651 -5.98 22.01 -24.68
CA SER A 651 -6.51 23.13 -25.50
C SER A 651 -7.35 22.69 -26.68
N VAL A 652 -7.54 21.38 -26.85
CA VAL A 652 -8.20 20.76 -28.02
C VAL A 652 -9.64 20.39 -27.65
N ASP A 653 -10.50 20.18 -28.65
CA ASP A 653 -11.79 19.51 -28.42
C ASP A 653 -11.55 18.10 -27.84
N PRO A 654 -12.21 17.73 -26.73
CA PRO A 654 -12.00 16.46 -26.02
C PRO A 654 -11.93 15.20 -26.89
N LEU A 655 -12.73 15.12 -27.97
CA LEU A 655 -12.83 13.92 -28.81
C LEU A 655 -12.11 14.06 -30.15
N TYR A 656 -11.56 15.23 -30.46
CA TYR A 656 -10.96 15.49 -31.76
C TYR A 656 -9.76 14.59 -32.04
N THR A 657 -8.87 14.32 -31.09
CA THR A 657 -7.67 13.49 -31.36
C THR A 657 -8.05 12.03 -31.64
N GLN A 658 -9.09 11.54 -30.98
CA GLN A 658 -9.53 10.15 -31.05
C GLN A 658 -10.46 9.86 -32.24
N SER A 659 -11.13 10.88 -32.81
CA SER A 659 -12.18 10.73 -33.82
C SER A 659 -11.66 10.39 -35.22
N VAL A 660 -10.98 9.25 -35.34
CA VAL A 660 -10.39 8.70 -36.58
C VAL A 660 -11.06 7.37 -36.97
N PRO A 661 -10.97 6.90 -38.23
CA PRO A 661 -11.75 5.73 -38.68
C PRO A 661 -11.47 4.41 -37.95
N ASN A 662 -10.22 4.14 -37.58
CA ASN A 662 -9.81 2.84 -37.01
C ASN A 662 -9.77 2.82 -35.47
N VAL A 663 -10.26 3.88 -34.82
CA VAL A 663 -10.57 3.86 -33.38
C VAL A 663 -12.02 3.44 -33.23
N ASP A 664 -12.30 2.36 -32.52
CA ASP A 664 -13.65 1.77 -32.47
C ASP A 664 -14.53 2.40 -31.38
N PHE A 665 -13.95 2.89 -30.30
CA PHE A 665 -14.64 3.58 -29.21
C PHE A 665 -13.80 4.72 -28.63
N PHE A 666 -14.45 5.66 -27.96
CA PHE A 666 -13.80 6.80 -27.30
C PHE A 666 -13.62 6.57 -25.83
N THR A 667 -12.59 7.20 -25.29
CA THR A 667 -12.23 7.08 -23.89
C THR A 667 -11.98 8.45 -23.26
N PHE A 668 -12.13 8.55 -21.94
CA PHE A 668 -11.86 9.77 -21.16
C PHE A 668 -11.67 9.46 -19.67
N HIS A 669 -10.86 10.27 -18.98
CA HIS A 669 -10.31 9.93 -17.66
C HIS A 669 -10.58 11.02 -16.59
N PRO A 670 -11.74 11.05 -15.92
CA PRO A 670 -11.98 12.07 -14.89
C PRO A 670 -11.33 11.76 -13.54
N TYR A 671 -10.40 12.63 -13.12
CA TYR A 671 -9.82 12.72 -11.76
C TYR A 671 -10.18 14.05 -11.08
N PRO A 672 -11.40 14.21 -10.56
CA PRO A 672 -12.01 15.53 -10.35
C PRO A 672 -11.42 16.35 -9.20
N ASN A 673 -10.91 15.70 -8.15
CA ASN A 673 -10.38 16.40 -6.97
C ASN A 673 -8.87 16.51 -6.96
N THR A 674 -8.20 16.23 -8.09
CA THR A 674 -6.78 16.53 -8.22
C THR A 674 -6.55 18.03 -8.03
N SER A 675 -5.40 18.38 -7.43
CA SER A 675 -5.07 19.75 -7.05
C SER A 675 -5.00 20.73 -8.22
N TRP A 676 -4.77 20.24 -9.43
CA TRP A 676 -4.66 21.05 -10.65
C TRP A 676 -6.00 21.39 -11.30
N ILE A 677 -7.11 20.70 -10.95
CA ILE A 677 -8.44 20.97 -11.52
C ILE A 677 -9.52 21.32 -10.48
N ASN A 678 -9.57 20.61 -9.35
CA ASN A 678 -10.49 20.85 -8.23
C ASN A 678 -11.96 21.12 -8.65
N LEU A 679 -12.57 20.19 -9.37
CA LEU A 679 -13.96 20.30 -9.84
C LEU A 679 -14.97 20.09 -8.70
N THR A 680 -16.13 20.72 -8.82
CA THR A 680 -17.33 20.34 -8.07
C THR A 680 -17.99 19.09 -8.66
N LEU A 681 -18.88 18.43 -7.90
CA LEU A 681 -19.63 17.28 -8.41
C LEU A 681 -20.49 17.67 -9.62
N GLN A 682 -21.08 18.88 -9.65
CA GLN A 682 -21.89 19.33 -10.78
C GLN A 682 -21.06 19.53 -12.05
N GLN A 683 -19.86 20.13 -11.94
CA GLN A 683 -18.92 20.23 -13.07
C GLN A 683 -18.48 18.85 -13.55
N THR A 684 -18.23 17.91 -12.63
CA THR A 684 -17.86 16.53 -12.97
C THR A 684 -18.97 15.80 -13.73
N LYS A 685 -20.22 15.98 -13.31
CA LYS A 685 -21.38 15.41 -14.03
C LYS A 685 -21.54 16.03 -15.42
N GLN A 686 -21.32 17.34 -15.54
CA GLN A 686 -21.33 18.04 -16.82
C GLN A 686 -20.21 17.55 -17.76
N LEU A 687 -18.99 17.34 -17.25
CA LEU A 687 -17.87 16.74 -17.98
C LEU A 687 -18.27 15.38 -18.56
N ILE A 688 -18.66 14.45 -17.69
CA ILE A 688 -19.01 13.07 -18.05
C ILE A 688 -20.14 13.07 -19.09
N ARG A 689 -21.19 13.85 -18.86
CA ARG A 689 -22.34 13.93 -19.77
C ARG A 689 -21.97 14.53 -21.12
N SER A 690 -21.17 15.61 -21.13
CA SER A 690 -20.80 16.31 -22.37
C SER A 690 -19.98 15.40 -23.27
N ILE A 691 -18.93 14.77 -22.74
CA ILE A 691 -18.07 13.86 -23.50
C ILE A 691 -18.88 12.66 -23.99
N THR A 692 -19.68 12.05 -23.11
CA THR A 692 -20.50 10.87 -23.48
C THR A 692 -21.53 11.20 -24.56
N LYS A 693 -22.24 12.33 -24.46
CA LYS A 693 -23.22 12.74 -25.47
C LYS A 693 -22.57 13.13 -26.78
N GLU A 694 -21.38 13.72 -26.78
CA GLU A 694 -20.69 14.05 -28.02
C GLU A 694 -20.15 12.79 -28.72
N GLY A 695 -19.54 11.86 -27.98
CA GLY A 695 -19.05 10.62 -28.54
C GLY A 695 -20.16 9.75 -29.13
N THR A 696 -21.30 9.68 -28.45
CA THR A 696 -22.48 8.95 -28.97
C THR A 696 -23.09 9.61 -30.21
N LYS A 697 -23.07 10.96 -30.34
CA LYS A 697 -23.45 11.64 -31.60
C LYS A 697 -22.51 11.31 -32.75
N LEU A 698 -21.23 11.11 -32.46
CA LEU A 698 -20.23 10.64 -33.42
C LEU A 698 -20.38 9.14 -33.75
N GLY A 699 -21.37 8.46 -33.16
CA GLY A 699 -21.78 7.11 -33.53
C GLY A 699 -20.90 5.99 -32.95
N LYS A 700 -20.09 6.28 -31.92
CA LYS A 700 -19.21 5.30 -31.27
C LYS A 700 -19.54 5.13 -29.78
N PRO A 701 -19.22 3.97 -29.18
CA PRO A 701 -19.30 3.79 -27.73
C PRO A 701 -18.34 4.76 -27.01
N VAL A 702 -18.65 5.10 -25.77
CA VAL A 702 -17.81 5.93 -24.90
C VAL A 702 -17.56 5.20 -23.59
N VAL A 703 -16.29 5.15 -23.18
CA VAL A 703 -15.83 4.47 -21.97
C VAL A 703 -15.17 5.49 -21.04
N MET A 704 -15.59 5.50 -19.77
CA MET A 704 -14.88 6.22 -18.71
C MET A 704 -13.79 5.27 -18.15
N GLU A 705 -12.68 5.16 -18.87
CA GLU A 705 -11.71 4.06 -18.71
C GLU A 705 -10.70 4.25 -17.57
N GLU A 706 -10.65 5.45 -17.01
CA GLU A 706 -10.07 5.69 -15.70
C GLU A 706 -10.91 6.71 -14.95
N TYR A 707 -11.13 6.50 -13.67
CA TYR A 707 -11.73 7.50 -12.81
C TYR A 707 -11.45 7.17 -11.35
N GLY A 708 -11.22 8.21 -10.56
CA GLY A 708 -10.93 8.06 -9.14
C GLY A 708 -11.10 9.36 -8.37
N ILE A 709 -11.32 9.21 -7.06
CA ILE A 709 -11.28 10.30 -6.09
C ILE A 709 -10.08 10.09 -5.18
N ASP A 710 -9.11 11.00 -5.28
CA ASP A 710 -7.91 11.02 -4.46
C ASP A 710 -8.31 11.16 -2.99
N ARG A 711 -7.91 10.20 -2.14
CA ARG A 711 -8.29 10.22 -0.72
C ARG A 711 -7.47 11.19 0.12
N ASN A 712 -6.37 11.71 -0.40
CA ASN A 712 -5.49 12.67 0.27
C ASN A 712 -5.79 14.12 -0.10
N VAL A 713 -6.61 14.35 -1.13
CA VAL A 713 -6.97 15.70 -1.58
C VAL A 713 -8.40 16.03 -1.18
N ALA A 714 -8.58 17.27 -0.71
CA ALA A 714 -9.88 17.77 -0.31
C ALA A 714 -10.92 17.66 -1.44
N LEU A 715 -12.18 17.41 -1.08
CA LEU A 715 -13.26 17.13 -2.01
C LEU A 715 -14.47 17.99 -1.70
N TYR A 716 -15.12 18.57 -2.71
CA TYR A 716 -16.36 19.29 -2.48
C TYR A 716 -17.48 18.35 -2.02
N ASN A 717 -18.28 18.81 -1.05
CA ASN A 717 -19.55 18.19 -0.74
C ASN A 717 -20.46 18.14 -2.00
N PRO A 718 -21.50 17.29 -2.04
CA PRO A 718 -22.32 17.15 -3.25
C PRO A 718 -23.00 18.45 -3.73
N ALA A 719 -23.21 19.42 -2.82
CA ALA A 719 -23.75 20.74 -3.15
C ALA A 719 -22.73 21.69 -3.81
N GLY A 720 -21.44 21.37 -3.77
CA GLY A 720 -20.37 22.22 -4.29
C GLY A 720 -20.06 23.45 -3.43
N THR A 721 -20.59 23.52 -2.21
CA THR A 721 -20.52 24.72 -1.35
C THR A 721 -19.43 24.65 -0.28
N THR A 722 -18.97 23.44 0.05
CA THR A 722 -18.03 23.20 1.16
C THR A 722 -16.96 22.24 0.70
N LEU A 723 -15.70 22.61 0.90
CA LEU A 723 -14.55 21.76 0.63
C LEU A 723 -14.24 20.93 1.87
N LEU A 724 -14.42 19.61 1.80
CA LEU A 724 -14.17 18.67 2.89
C LEU A 724 -12.71 18.22 2.85
N GLN A 725 -12.03 18.32 3.98
CA GLN A 725 -10.69 17.75 4.15
C GLN A 725 -10.77 16.23 4.32
N PRO A 726 -9.71 15.47 3.97
CA PRO A 726 -9.65 14.03 4.19
C PRO A 726 -9.96 13.59 5.63
N THR A 727 -9.64 14.44 6.61
CA THR A 727 -9.89 14.22 8.05
C THR A 727 -11.34 14.46 8.48
N ASP A 728 -12.17 15.05 7.62
CA ASP A 728 -13.55 15.37 7.97
C ASP A 728 -14.40 14.08 8.03
N PRO A 729 -15.25 13.88 9.07
CA PRO A 729 -16.06 12.67 9.20
C PRO A 729 -16.97 12.36 8.00
N ALA A 730 -17.38 13.39 7.24
CA ALA A 730 -18.24 13.25 6.08
C ALA A 730 -17.48 12.89 4.78
N PHE A 731 -16.14 12.94 4.78
CA PHE A 731 -15.32 12.76 3.58
C PHE A 731 -15.54 11.37 2.95
N GLY A 732 -15.44 10.29 3.75
CA GLY A 732 -15.64 8.92 3.28
C GLY A 732 -17.02 8.69 2.65
N THR A 733 -18.10 9.12 3.32
CA THR A 733 -19.46 9.02 2.76
C THR A 733 -19.67 9.88 1.53
N THR A 734 -18.96 11.00 1.43
CA THR A 734 -19.00 11.87 0.25
C THR A 734 -18.31 11.19 -0.95
N ARG A 735 -17.15 10.54 -0.75
CA ARG A 735 -16.51 9.73 -1.81
C ARG A 735 -17.45 8.68 -2.39
N VAL A 736 -18.18 7.93 -1.54
CA VAL A 736 -19.19 6.95 -2.00
C VAL A 736 -20.25 7.60 -2.89
N THR A 737 -20.73 8.80 -2.51
CA THR A 737 -21.70 9.57 -3.30
C THR A 737 -21.13 9.98 -4.66
N TRP A 738 -19.88 10.44 -4.70
CA TRP A 738 -19.20 10.82 -5.94
C TRP A 738 -19.05 9.65 -6.92
N TYR A 739 -18.56 8.49 -6.45
CA TYR A 739 -18.44 7.29 -7.27
C TYR A 739 -19.78 6.87 -7.90
N ARG A 740 -20.85 6.86 -7.10
CA ARG A 740 -22.20 6.55 -7.59
C ARG A 740 -22.68 7.58 -8.61
N ASP A 741 -22.60 8.87 -8.30
CA ASP A 741 -23.13 9.93 -9.18
C ASP A 741 -22.34 10.06 -10.50
N MET A 742 -21.03 9.76 -10.51
CA MET A 742 -20.23 9.69 -11.73
C MET A 742 -20.71 8.54 -12.63
N LEU A 743 -20.91 7.34 -12.06
CA LEU A 743 -21.38 6.17 -12.80
C LEU A 743 -22.81 6.35 -13.31
N ASP A 744 -23.74 6.78 -12.46
CA ASP A 744 -25.12 7.07 -12.87
C ASP A 744 -25.13 8.06 -14.04
N THR A 745 -24.33 9.14 -13.95
CA THR A 745 -24.26 10.14 -15.00
C THR A 745 -23.72 9.59 -16.32
N LEU A 746 -22.70 8.74 -16.27
CA LEU A 746 -22.14 8.08 -17.46
C LEU A 746 -23.21 7.23 -18.16
N TYR A 747 -23.85 6.33 -17.41
CA TYR A 747 -24.78 5.36 -18.00
C TYR A 747 -26.09 6.02 -18.43
N ASP A 748 -26.60 7.03 -17.72
CA ASP A 748 -27.74 7.86 -18.14
C ASP A 748 -27.43 8.66 -19.42
N ALA A 749 -26.17 9.07 -19.59
CA ALA A 749 -25.73 9.75 -20.80
C ALA A 749 -25.57 8.81 -22.00
N GLY A 750 -25.61 7.48 -21.80
CA GLY A 750 -25.44 6.48 -22.85
C GLY A 750 -24.03 5.90 -22.94
N GLY A 751 -23.22 6.03 -21.88
CA GLY A 751 -21.91 5.40 -21.77
C GLY A 751 -22.00 3.87 -21.87
N ALA A 752 -20.97 3.28 -22.45
CA ALA A 752 -20.92 1.85 -22.77
C ALA A 752 -20.13 1.03 -21.73
N GLY A 753 -19.17 1.64 -21.03
CA GLY A 753 -18.44 0.98 -19.96
C GLY A 753 -17.62 1.94 -19.11
N SER A 754 -17.08 1.44 -18.00
CA SER A 754 -16.18 2.20 -17.14
C SER A 754 -15.13 1.31 -16.48
N ASN A 755 -13.96 1.84 -16.16
CA ASN A 755 -12.92 1.13 -15.40
C ASN A 755 -12.44 2.02 -14.24
N VAL A 756 -12.68 1.59 -12.99
CA VAL A 756 -12.21 2.35 -11.82
C VAL A 756 -10.68 2.35 -11.76
N TRP A 757 -10.09 3.49 -11.42
CA TRP A 757 -8.70 3.57 -11.00
C TRP A 757 -8.64 3.68 -9.46
N GLN A 758 -8.24 2.63 -8.73
CA GLN A 758 -8.00 1.26 -9.22
C GLN A 758 -8.47 0.23 -8.17
N LEU A 759 -8.70 -1.01 -8.60
CA LEU A 759 -8.88 -2.10 -7.64
C LEU A 759 -7.52 -2.67 -7.30
N ALA A 760 -7.20 -2.74 -6.01
CA ALA A 760 -5.92 -3.23 -5.54
C ALA A 760 -6.08 -4.10 -4.27
N ASP A 761 -5.03 -4.88 -3.99
CA ASP A 761 -4.88 -5.71 -2.80
C ASP A 761 -3.73 -5.26 -1.88
N TRP A 762 -3.31 -4.00 -2.05
CA TRP A 762 -2.23 -3.37 -1.31
C TRP A 762 -2.58 -1.93 -0.91
N ALA A 763 -1.95 -1.47 0.17
CA ALA A 763 -2.14 -0.13 0.69
C ALA A 763 -1.37 0.92 -0.14
N ASP A 764 -2.06 1.55 -1.09
CA ASP A 764 -1.68 2.87 -1.59
C ASP A 764 -2.28 3.98 -0.70
N ASN A 765 -1.81 5.22 -0.88
CA ASN A 765 -2.33 6.41 -0.25
C ASN A 765 -3.21 7.30 -1.15
N ASP A 766 -3.30 7.12 -2.47
CA ASP A 766 -4.09 8.06 -3.30
C ASP A 766 -5.44 7.52 -3.79
N TYR A 767 -5.47 6.51 -4.67
CA TYR A 767 -6.72 6.13 -5.39
C TYR A 767 -7.28 4.74 -5.09
N ASN A 768 -6.47 3.80 -4.58
CA ASN A 768 -6.87 2.39 -4.41
C ASN A 768 -8.24 2.20 -3.73
N VAL A 769 -9.05 1.34 -4.31
CA VAL A 769 -10.26 0.76 -3.75
C VAL A 769 -9.98 -0.71 -3.46
N ASN A 770 -10.01 -1.10 -2.18
CA ASN A 770 -9.58 -2.43 -1.75
C ASN A 770 -10.77 -3.36 -1.54
N SER A 771 -10.71 -4.57 -2.08
CA SER A 771 -11.76 -5.60 -1.96
C SER A 771 -11.39 -6.75 -1.01
N TYR A 772 -10.09 -6.98 -0.77
CA TYR A 772 -9.61 -8.17 -0.06
C TYR A 772 -8.62 -7.89 1.07
N LEU A 773 -7.55 -7.13 0.79
CA LEU A 773 -6.51 -6.77 1.75
C LEU A 773 -6.01 -5.34 1.51
N PRO A 774 -5.48 -4.67 2.55
CA PRO A 774 -5.58 -5.04 3.97
C PRO A 774 -6.99 -4.72 4.54
N LEU A 775 -7.45 -5.45 5.57
CA LEU A 775 -8.83 -5.35 6.08
C LEU A 775 -9.30 -3.91 6.40
N PRO A 776 -8.51 -3.04 7.08
CA PRO A 776 -8.96 -1.68 7.36
C PRO A 776 -9.26 -0.87 6.08
N ALA A 777 -8.52 -1.13 5.00
CA ALA A 777 -8.76 -0.50 3.72
C ALA A 777 -10.02 -1.06 3.05
N VAL A 778 -10.27 -2.37 3.16
CA VAL A 778 -11.51 -3.00 2.70
C VAL A 778 -12.73 -2.43 3.43
N GLU A 779 -12.67 -2.31 4.75
CA GLU A 779 -13.76 -1.76 5.55
C GLU A 779 -14.06 -0.30 5.18
N ARG A 780 -13.01 0.51 4.97
CA ARG A 780 -13.12 1.88 4.49
C ARG A 780 -13.79 1.95 3.11
N ASP A 781 -13.40 1.08 2.20
CA ASP A 781 -13.81 1.12 0.79
C ASP A 781 -15.09 0.31 0.50
N ALA A 782 -15.63 -0.42 1.48
CA ALA A 782 -16.82 -1.27 1.34
C ALA A 782 -18.03 -0.52 0.76
N GLY A 783 -18.21 0.76 1.12
CA GLY A 783 -19.27 1.60 0.56
C GLY A 783 -19.13 1.81 -0.95
N ILE A 784 -17.89 2.00 -1.43
CA ILE A 784 -17.58 2.18 -2.86
C ILE A 784 -17.74 0.85 -3.60
N MET A 785 -17.21 -0.25 -3.05
CA MET A 785 -17.36 -1.59 -3.63
C MET A 785 -18.83 -2.02 -3.77
N ASN A 786 -19.69 -1.61 -2.85
CA ASN A 786 -21.14 -1.84 -2.94
C ASN A 786 -21.79 -1.10 -4.13
N VAL A 787 -21.32 0.11 -4.47
CA VAL A 787 -21.77 0.85 -5.66
C VAL A 787 -21.42 0.05 -6.92
N PHE A 788 -20.15 -0.36 -7.05
CA PHE A 788 -19.68 -1.13 -8.20
C PHE A 788 -20.43 -2.45 -8.33
N THR A 789 -20.53 -3.20 -7.23
CA THR A 789 -21.17 -4.51 -7.21
C THR A 789 -22.64 -4.45 -7.62
N SER A 790 -23.37 -3.44 -7.15
CA SER A 790 -24.80 -3.30 -7.43
C SER A 790 -25.02 -2.98 -8.91
N LEU A 791 -24.29 -2.00 -9.44
CA LEU A 791 -24.44 -1.57 -10.84
C LEU A 791 -23.92 -2.62 -11.83
N ALA A 792 -22.79 -3.26 -11.54
CA ALA A 792 -22.23 -4.29 -12.40
C ALA A 792 -23.20 -5.48 -12.55
N LYS A 793 -23.80 -5.94 -11.45
CA LYS A 793 -24.82 -7.00 -11.48
C LYS A 793 -26.07 -6.59 -12.27
N GLN A 794 -26.51 -5.34 -12.15
CA GLN A 794 -27.61 -4.81 -12.94
C GLN A 794 -27.28 -4.85 -14.45
N LEU A 795 -26.13 -4.30 -14.85
CA LEU A 795 -25.72 -4.28 -16.26
C LEU A 795 -25.55 -5.68 -16.84
N ASN A 796 -24.97 -6.62 -16.07
CA ASN A 796 -24.83 -8.01 -16.48
C ASN A 796 -26.19 -8.70 -16.67
N GLN A 797 -27.20 -8.34 -15.88
CA GLN A 797 -28.57 -8.82 -16.08
C GLN A 797 -29.19 -8.22 -17.35
N GLU A 798 -29.09 -6.91 -17.55
CA GLU A 798 -29.60 -6.21 -18.74
C GLU A 798 -28.99 -6.77 -20.05
N ASN A 799 -27.69 -7.08 -20.04
CA ASN A 799 -26.99 -7.70 -21.17
C ASN A 799 -27.57 -9.08 -21.55
N ASN A 800 -28.14 -9.81 -20.58
CA ASN A 800 -28.75 -11.11 -20.79
C ASN A 800 -30.25 -11.04 -21.14
N GLU A 801 -30.94 -9.97 -20.73
CA GLU A 801 -32.40 -9.82 -20.90
C GLU A 801 -32.83 -9.13 -22.20
N ASN A 802 -31.94 -8.42 -22.91
CA ASN A 802 -32.24 -7.72 -24.16
C ASN A 802 -32.44 -8.66 -25.38
N TRP A 803 -33.34 -9.63 -25.23
CA TRP A 803 -33.91 -10.50 -26.25
C TRP A 803 -35.42 -10.32 -26.31
N TRP A 804 -35.92 -9.35 -27.07
CA TRP A 804 -37.28 -9.36 -27.66
C TRP A 804 -37.31 -8.59 -28.98
#